data_AF-A0A1D2MX93-F1
#
_entry.id   AF-A0A1D2MX93-F1
#
_cell.length_a   1.000
_cell.length_b   1.000
_cell.length_c   1.000
_cell.angle_alpha   90.00
_cell.angle_beta   90.00
_cell.angle_gamma   90.00
#
_symmetry.space_group_name_H-M   'P 1'
#
loop_
_entity.id
_entity.type
_entity.pdbx_description
1 polymer ?
#
loop_
_entity_poly.entity_id
_entity_poly.type
_entity_poly.pdbx_seq_one_letter_code
_entity_poly.pdbx_strand_id
1 'polypeptide(L)'
;MQVDEFRILLDCGWSEQCEESYLEELKNSQNGQMFLYDYYVSKSTTQDFDLYNLDDVDSAFDQVQQLKYNQSVSLSGKGYGLTLTPLPAGHMIGGTIWKIVKIGEEDIYYAVDFNHKKERHLNGCELDRIQRPSLFITDAYNANYIQTRRRERDEQLLANILHTLRSGGNVLIAVDTAGRVLELAHMLDQLWRSKDSGLSPYSLALVNNVAYNVLEFAKSQIEWMSEKLMRSFEGARSNPFQFKHLQICHTLAESARITSPKVVLASGQDLEFGHARDLFIQWCQDKKNCVILTNRPAQGTLAWQLIENPKPHSIELEVNQRIQLEERELEEFYRLQREKEYRVKKEKREAVIDSDDSDDSDSEIKITGIFRGNRVSHDLFIKPGMETKVDTGLFKSSRSRYPVYPMFEEKIRADEYGEFIRPEDFIITETNYDYDIEFKHEKKVNKGVLIADAEIPTKCTSFKQKLNFSCSVIFIDFEGRSDGESLQKLLEQMKPRRLIITRGSPDCVEALADSCTRLSPETIIYRPKLGEVVDATTESHIYQVRLKDALVSSLDLRRGRDAELAWIEGDLMMDDPTSENISRNILIPSLQPLDAMEISEHSTVFVNEIKLSDFKQVLAKHGIASEFSGGVLCAPMELWHYEDKKLEG
;
A
#
# COMPACT_ATOMS: atom_id res chain seq x y z
N MET A 1 -3.82 10.87 30.02
CA MET A 1 -3.21 11.41 28.79
C MET A 1 -4.35 11.55 27.80
N GLN A 2 -4.99 12.72 27.80
CA GLN A 2 -6.01 13.05 26.82
C GLN A 2 -5.27 13.56 25.58
N VAL A 3 -5.69 13.14 24.39
CA VAL A 3 -5.12 13.65 23.13
C VAL A 3 -5.73 15.03 22.91
N ASP A 4 -5.00 16.07 23.30
CA ASP A 4 -5.45 17.47 23.18
C ASP A 4 -5.41 17.95 21.72
N GLU A 5 -4.50 17.40 20.90
CA GLU A 5 -4.34 17.76 19.50
C GLU A 5 -4.04 16.50 18.67
N PHE A 6 -4.81 16.28 17.59
CA PHE A 6 -4.58 15.21 16.62
C PHE A 6 -4.36 15.84 15.24
N ARG A 7 -3.15 15.72 14.70
CA ARG A 7 -2.80 16.23 13.37
C ARG A 7 -2.74 15.09 12.38
N ILE A 8 -3.44 15.23 11.26
CA ILE A 8 -3.34 14.33 10.12
C ILE A 8 -2.51 15.05 9.06
N LEU A 9 -1.38 14.47 8.67
CA LEU A 9 -0.61 14.98 7.55
C LEU A 9 -1.30 14.55 6.25
N LEU A 10 -1.74 15.53 5.47
CA LEU A 10 -2.42 15.31 4.20
C LEU A 10 -1.44 15.50 3.06
N ASP A 11 -1.32 14.49 2.20
CA ASP A 11 -0.56 14.64 0.95
C ASP A 11 -1.40 15.43 -0.05
N CYS A 12 -1.08 16.71 -0.20
CA CYS A 12 -1.71 17.64 -1.13
C CYS A 12 -1.06 17.65 -2.53
N GLY A 13 -0.16 16.72 -2.83
CA GLY A 13 0.54 16.60 -4.11
C GLY A 13 2.07 16.64 -3.97
N TRP A 14 2.76 16.17 -5.02
CA TRP A 14 4.21 16.15 -5.13
C TRP A 14 4.75 17.44 -5.77
N SER A 15 5.74 18.07 -5.13
CA SER A 15 6.63 19.06 -5.75
C SER A 15 8.07 18.55 -5.69
N GLU A 16 8.87 18.81 -6.73
CA GLU A 16 10.30 18.40 -6.81
C GLU A 16 11.16 18.93 -5.65
N GLN A 17 10.68 19.94 -4.92
CA GLN A 17 11.22 20.40 -3.65
C GLN A 17 10.65 19.55 -2.51
N CYS A 18 11.08 18.29 -2.42
CA CYS A 18 10.76 17.45 -1.27
C CYS A 18 11.72 17.83 -0.13
N GLU A 19 11.30 18.71 0.77
CA GLU A 19 12.04 18.98 2.00
C GLU A 19 12.07 17.72 2.86
N GLU A 20 13.28 17.26 3.19
CA GLU A 20 13.59 16.01 3.90
C GLU A 20 12.89 15.92 5.28
N SER A 21 12.51 17.07 5.87
CA SER A 21 11.79 17.15 7.14
C SER A 21 10.32 16.71 7.09
N TYR A 22 9.71 16.55 5.91
CA TYR A 22 8.31 16.13 5.76
C TYR A 22 8.12 14.64 5.41
N LEU A 23 9.22 13.92 5.15
CA LEU A 23 9.19 12.53 4.66
C LEU A 23 9.31 11.46 5.76
N GLU A 24 9.28 11.85 7.03
CA GLU A 24 9.25 10.88 8.12
C GLU A 24 7.86 10.22 8.20
N GLU A 25 7.79 8.96 7.74
CA GLU A 25 6.68 8.00 7.87
C GLU A 25 5.69 7.83 6.69
N LEU A 26 6.19 7.56 5.47
CA LEU A 26 5.38 6.88 4.46
C LEU A 26 5.46 5.35 4.62
N LYS A 27 4.56 4.82 5.46
CA LYS A 27 4.39 3.38 5.74
C LYS A 27 3.48 2.75 4.69
N ASN A 28 4.02 1.87 3.85
CA ASN A 28 3.25 1.17 2.82
C ASN A 28 3.30 -0.36 2.96
N SER A 29 2.40 -1.01 2.23
CA SER A 29 2.19 -2.46 2.21
C SER A 29 3.39 -3.22 1.62
N GLN A 30 3.40 -4.55 1.74
CA GLN A 30 4.45 -5.43 1.20
C GLN A 30 4.68 -5.24 -0.33
N ASN A 31 3.65 -4.80 -1.07
CA ASN A 31 3.80 -4.42 -2.48
C ASN A 31 4.49 -3.06 -2.66
N GLY A 32 4.36 -2.15 -1.69
CA GLY A 32 5.10 -0.88 -1.63
C GLY A 32 6.61 -1.09 -1.55
N GLN A 33 7.07 -2.14 -0.87
CA GLN A 33 8.49 -2.51 -0.86
C GLN A 33 8.98 -2.81 -2.28
N MET A 34 8.15 -3.49 -3.08
CA MET A 34 8.46 -3.86 -4.45
C MET A 34 8.52 -2.65 -5.38
N PHE A 35 7.64 -1.67 -5.19
CA PHE A 35 7.72 -0.38 -5.88
C PHE A 35 9.03 0.35 -5.59
N LEU A 36 9.45 0.40 -4.32
CA LEU A 36 10.67 1.10 -3.92
C LEU A 36 11.94 0.40 -4.40
N TYR A 37 11.94 -0.94 -4.44
CA TYR A 37 13.01 -1.71 -5.06
C TYR A 37 13.10 -1.47 -6.56
N ASP A 38 11.99 -1.55 -7.30
CA ASP A 38 12.00 -1.32 -8.74
C ASP A 38 12.38 0.13 -9.07
N TYR A 39 11.91 1.09 -8.28
CA TYR A 39 12.29 2.50 -8.41
C TYR A 39 13.78 2.69 -8.19
N TYR A 40 14.33 2.16 -7.09
CA TYR A 40 15.76 2.24 -6.79
C TYR A 40 16.60 1.60 -7.89
N VAL A 41 16.27 0.39 -8.34
CA VAL A 41 17.03 -0.33 -9.37
C VAL A 41 16.93 0.39 -10.72
N SER A 42 15.75 0.88 -11.10
CA SER A 42 15.54 1.62 -12.36
C SER A 42 16.28 2.96 -12.37
N LYS A 43 16.24 3.70 -11.25
CA LYS A 43 16.99 4.95 -11.11
C LYS A 43 18.48 4.70 -11.01
N SER A 44 18.91 3.73 -10.21
CA SER A 44 20.32 3.35 -10.10
C SER A 44 20.86 2.95 -11.46
N THR A 45 20.11 2.26 -12.32
CA THR A 45 20.58 1.88 -13.66
C THR A 45 20.86 3.09 -14.56
N THR A 46 20.11 4.18 -14.39
CA THR A 46 20.18 5.37 -15.26
C THR A 46 21.05 6.48 -14.66
N GLN A 47 21.01 6.69 -13.36
CA GLN A 47 21.69 7.77 -12.65
C GLN A 47 22.32 7.28 -11.35
N ASP A 48 23.22 8.08 -10.77
CA ASP A 48 23.68 7.84 -9.40
C ASP A 48 22.60 8.36 -8.45
N PHE A 49 21.99 7.44 -7.70
CA PHE A 49 20.84 7.69 -6.86
C PHE A 49 21.23 7.52 -5.40
N ASP A 50 21.30 8.65 -4.68
CA ASP A 50 21.81 8.70 -3.30
C ASP A 50 20.73 9.03 -2.25
N LEU A 51 19.45 9.14 -2.63
CA LEU A 51 18.38 9.54 -1.69
C LEU A 51 18.07 8.44 -0.66
N TYR A 52 18.06 7.17 -1.08
CA TYR A 52 17.86 6.02 -0.20
C TYR A 52 18.49 4.78 -0.83
N ASN A 53 18.86 3.80 -0.01
CA ASN A 53 19.40 2.51 -0.46
C ASN A 53 18.41 1.35 -0.20
N LEU A 54 18.75 0.14 -0.68
CA LEU A 54 17.88 -1.04 -0.52
C LEU A 54 17.75 -1.51 0.95
N ASP A 55 18.76 -1.26 1.79
CA ASP A 55 18.73 -1.60 3.22
C ASP A 55 17.87 -0.60 4.02
N ASP A 56 17.78 0.66 3.60
CA ASP A 56 16.88 1.66 4.17
C ASP A 56 15.42 1.26 3.89
N VAL A 57 15.15 0.77 2.68
CA VAL A 57 13.86 0.17 2.32
C VAL A 57 13.54 -0.98 3.28
N ASP A 58 14.43 -1.96 3.42
CA ASP A 58 14.22 -3.09 4.34
C ASP A 58 13.94 -2.64 5.77
N SER A 59 14.75 -1.70 6.28
CA SER A 59 14.64 -1.16 7.63
C SER A 59 13.31 -0.43 7.86
N ALA A 60 12.81 0.29 6.86
CA ALA A 60 11.52 0.98 6.92
C ALA A 60 10.35 -0.02 6.96
N PHE A 61 10.35 -1.04 6.10
CA PHE A 61 9.24 -2.01 6.04
C PHE A 61 9.24 -3.01 7.20
N ASP A 62 10.38 -3.29 7.84
CA ASP A 62 10.43 -4.15 9.02
C ASP A 62 9.79 -3.50 10.27
N GLN A 63 9.70 -2.16 10.30
CA GLN A 63 9.00 -1.42 11.37
C GLN A 63 7.48 -1.33 11.15
N VAL A 64 6.96 -1.78 9.99
CA VAL A 64 5.55 -1.66 9.64
C VAL A 64 4.74 -2.79 10.29
N GLN A 65 3.73 -2.42 11.08
CA GLN A 65 2.74 -3.37 11.57
C GLN A 65 1.72 -3.69 10.46
N GLN A 66 1.68 -4.94 10.04
CA GLN A 66 0.73 -5.41 9.02
C GLN A 66 -0.67 -5.60 9.61
N LEU A 67 -1.68 -5.00 8.95
CA LEU A 67 -3.08 -5.06 9.37
C LEU A 67 -3.96 -5.73 8.31
N LYS A 68 -5.05 -6.35 8.76
CA LYS A 68 -6.12 -6.88 7.90
C LYS A 68 -7.26 -5.89 7.72
N TYR A 69 -7.95 -5.98 6.58
CA TYR A 69 -9.17 -5.19 6.38
C TYR A 69 -10.16 -5.45 7.52
N ASN A 70 -10.82 -4.39 7.96
CA ASN A 70 -11.75 -4.38 9.09
C ASN A 70 -11.14 -4.74 10.45
N GLN A 71 -9.81 -4.83 10.56
CA GLN A 71 -9.13 -5.03 11.84
C GLN A 71 -8.95 -3.68 12.55
N SER A 72 -9.73 -3.46 13.61
CA SER A 72 -9.59 -2.28 14.46
C SER A 72 -8.39 -2.39 15.39
N VAL A 73 -7.49 -1.40 15.34
CA VAL A 73 -6.31 -1.30 16.21
C VAL A 73 -6.40 -0.05 17.06
N SER A 74 -6.40 -0.24 18.36
CA SER A 74 -6.36 0.86 19.33
C SER A 74 -4.92 1.31 19.55
N LEU A 75 -4.67 2.60 19.40
CA LEU A 75 -3.36 3.20 19.63
C LEU A 75 -3.07 3.30 21.12
N SER A 76 -1.81 3.08 21.49
CA SER A 76 -1.31 3.18 22.85
C SER A 76 -0.48 4.46 23.05
N GLY A 77 -0.22 4.82 24.31
CA GLY A 77 0.61 5.99 24.65
C GLY A 77 -0.09 7.33 24.38
N LYS A 78 0.56 8.20 23.58
CA LYS A 78 0.06 9.55 23.27
C LYS A 78 -1.22 9.55 22.42
N GLY A 79 -1.55 8.43 21.76
CA GLY A 79 -2.77 8.26 20.97
C GLY A 79 -3.90 7.52 21.71
N TYR A 80 -3.85 7.47 23.05
CA TYR A 80 -4.83 6.69 23.83
C TYR A 80 -6.27 7.13 23.53
N GLY A 81 -7.11 6.15 23.17
CA GLY A 81 -8.50 6.38 22.80
C GLY A 81 -8.75 6.57 21.30
N LEU A 82 -7.70 6.53 20.46
CA LEU A 82 -7.84 6.44 19.01
C LEU A 82 -7.86 4.98 18.56
N THR A 83 -8.76 4.67 17.64
CA THR A 83 -8.89 3.38 16.98
C THR A 83 -8.82 3.57 15.48
N LEU A 84 -7.94 2.82 14.83
CA LEU A 84 -7.76 2.82 13.38
C LEU A 84 -8.33 1.54 12.78
N THR A 85 -9.14 1.65 11.75
CA THR A 85 -9.69 0.50 11.02
C THR A 85 -9.45 0.69 9.53
N PRO A 86 -8.66 -0.16 8.87
CA PRO A 86 -8.47 -0.11 7.42
C PRO A 86 -9.63 -0.77 6.69
N LEU A 87 -10.24 -0.07 5.75
CA LEU A 87 -11.31 -0.53 4.85
C LEU A 87 -10.75 -0.70 3.44
N PRO A 88 -11.31 -1.58 2.59
CA PRO A 88 -10.81 -1.78 1.23
C PRO A 88 -11.09 -0.56 0.33
N ALA A 89 -10.06 -0.06 -0.36
CA ALA A 89 -10.15 1.07 -1.30
C ALA A 89 -10.43 0.65 -2.77
N GLY A 90 -10.06 -0.58 -3.16
CA GLY A 90 -10.35 -1.14 -4.49
C GLY A 90 -9.52 -0.64 -5.68
N HIS A 91 -8.54 0.26 -5.46
CA HIS A 91 -7.66 0.79 -6.51
C HIS A 91 -6.45 -0.12 -6.83
N MET A 92 -5.73 -0.53 -5.79
CA MET A 92 -4.62 -1.48 -5.84
C MET A 92 -4.80 -2.56 -4.77
N ILE A 93 -4.09 -3.68 -4.92
CA ILE A 93 -4.11 -4.75 -3.94
C ILE A 93 -3.54 -4.26 -2.60
N GLY A 94 -4.29 -4.49 -1.52
CA GLY A 94 -3.96 -3.95 -0.19
C GLY A 94 -4.23 -2.45 -0.02
N GLY A 95 -4.86 -1.78 -0.99
CA GLY A 95 -5.22 -0.36 -0.88
C GLY A 95 -6.29 -0.12 0.19
N THR A 96 -6.07 0.85 1.06
CA THR A 96 -6.91 1.10 2.23
C THR A 96 -7.53 2.49 2.27
N ILE A 97 -8.77 2.56 2.74
CA ILE A 97 -9.43 3.75 3.27
C ILE A 97 -9.34 3.64 4.79
N TRP A 98 -8.91 4.70 5.47
CA TRP A 98 -8.75 4.64 6.93
C TRP A 98 -9.96 5.24 7.63
N LYS A 99 -10.60 4.42 8.47
CA LYS A 99 -11.57 4.88 9.47
C LYS A 99 -10.83 5.16 10.77
N ILE A 100 -10.91 6.40 11.24
CA ILE A 100 -10.29 6.87 12.48
C ILE A 100 -11.43 7.21 13.44
N VAL A 101 -11.46 6.51 14.57
CA VAL A 101 -12.49 6.67 15.61
C VAL A 101 -11.83 7.07 16.90
N LYS A 102 -12.28 8.16 17.52
CA LYS A 102 -11.90 8.52 18.87
C LYS A 102 -13.03 8.19 19.83
N ILE A 103 -12.69 7.65 21.01
CA ILE A 103 -13.70 7.30 22.03
C ILE A 103 -14.51 8.55 22.39
N GLY A 104 -15.83 8.47 22.21
CA GLY A 104 -16.75 9.57 22.52
C GLY A 104 -16.84 10.65 21.45
N GLU A 105 -16.16 10.51 20.30
CA GLU A 105 -16.31 11.43 19.17
C GLU A 105 -16.83 10.72 17.92
N GLU A 106 -17.13 11.50 16.89
CA GLU A 106 -17.64 11.02 15.62
C GLU A 106 -16.52 10.54 14.68
N ASP A 107 -16.89 9.71 13.70
CA ASP A 107 -15.96 9.04 12.81
C ASP A 107 -15.31 10.00 11.79
N ILE A 108 -13.99 9.85 11.61
CA ILE A 108 -13.19 10.52 10.57
C ILE A 108 -12.80 9.47 9.52
N TYR A 109 -12.93 9.80 8.24
CA TYR A 109 -12.56 8.93 7.14
C TYR A 109 -11.52 9.59 6.23
N TYR A 110 -10.42 8.90 6.00
CA TYR A 110 -9.40 9.25 5.02
C TYR A 110 -9.51 8.32 3.82
N ALA A 111 -10.08 8.83 2.72
CA ALA A 111 -10.43 8.08 1.53
C ALA A 111 -9.85 8.77 0.28
N VAL A 112 -8.61 8.43 -0.04
CA VAL A 112 -7.88 8.94 -1.21
C VAL A 112 -7.67 7.81 -2.22
N ASP A 113 -7.73 8.13 -3.52
CA ASP A 113 -7.41 7.21 -4.62
C ASP A 113 -8.23 5.90 -4.55
N PHE A 114 -9.55 5.99 -4.33
CA PHE A 114 -10.42 4.81 -4.21
C PHE A 114 -11.23 4.52 -5.48
N ASN A 115 -11.66 3.26 -5.61
CA ASN A 115 -12.43 2.76 -6.74
C ASN A 115 -13.72 2.08 -6.28
N HIS A 116 -14.86 2.65 -6.64
CA HIS A 116 -16.16 2.02 -6.36
C HIS A 116 -16.49 0.87 -7.33
N LYS A 117 -15.85 0.81 -8.50
CA LYS A 117 -16.15 -0.21 -9.52
C LYS A 117 -15.48 -1.54 -9.15
N LYS A 118 -16.22 -2.63 -9.35
CA LYS A 118 -15.65 -3.99 -9.24
C LYS A 118 -14.81 -4.30 -10.49
N GLU A 119 -13.55 -4.65 -10.29
CA GLU A 119 -12.60 -4.99 -11.36
C GLU A 119 -12.52 -6.52 -11.58
N ARG A 120 -11.53 -7.02 -12.35
CA ARG A 120 -11.33 -8.48 -12.44
C ARG A 120 -10.73 -8.99 -11.14
N HIS A 121 -9.63 -8.37 -10.71
CA HIS A 121 -8.86 -8.85 -9.57
C HIS A 121 -9.26 -8.25 -8.21
N LEU A 122 -9.92 -7.08 -8.18
CA LEU A 122 -10.32 -6.40 -6.95
C LEU A 122 -11.83 -6.17 -6.84
N ASN A 123 -12.32 -6.16 -5.60
CA ASN A 123 -13.64 -5.65 -5.27
C ASN A 123 -13.61 -4.11 -5.24
N GLY A 124 -14.77 -3.48 -5.41
CA GLY A 124 -14.91 -2.03 -5.20
C GLY A 124 -14.83 -1.66 -3.72
N CYS A 125 -14.64 -0.37 -3.44
CA CYS A 125 -14.59 0.17 -2.09
C CYS A 125 -15.90 -0.03 -1.31
N GLU A 126 -15.81 -0.18 0.01
CA GLU A 126 -16.96 -0.34 0.91
C GLU A 126 -17.45 0.99 1.52
N LEU A 127 -17.53 2.05 0.71
CA LEU A 127 -18.00 3.37 1.17
C LEU A 127 -19.52 3.43 1.40
N ASP A 128 -20.30 2.54 0.76
CA ASP A 128 -21.78 2.54 0.84
C ASP A 128 -22.32 2.31 2.26
N ARG A 129 -21.52 1.71 3.15
CA ARG A 129 -21.90 1.44 4.55
C ARG A 129 -21.74 2.67 5.45
N ILE A 130 -21.04 3.69 4.98
CA ILE A 130 -20.72 4.88 5.78
C ILE A 130 -21.90 5.84 5.72
N GLN A 131 -22.42 6.22 6.88
CA GLN A 131 -23.50 7.19 6.98
C GLN A 131 -23.05 8.37 7.82
N ARG A 132 -23.15 9.57 7.24
CA ARG A 132 -22.97 10.87 7.89
C ARG A 132 -21.68 10.99 8.74
N PRO A 133 -20.49 10.79 8.15
CA PRO A 133 -19.23 10.95 8.89
C PRO A 133 -19.02 12.41 9.32
N SER A 134 -18.28 12.62 10.40
CA SER A 134 -17.97 13.97 10.90
C SER A 134 -17.03 14.71 9.99
N LEU A 135 -15.99 14.01 9.54
CA LEU A 135 -14.99 14.50 8.61
C LEU A 135 -14.71 13.45 7.55
N PHE A 136 -14.86 13.82 6.28
CA PHE A 136 -14.49 13.00 5.14
C PHE A 136 -13.37 13.69 4.35
N ILE A 137 -12.26 13.01 4.15
CA ILE A 137 -11.10 13.52 3.43
C ILE A 137 -10.98 12.75 2.12
N THR A 138 -11.00 13.47 0.99
CA THR A 138 -11.02 12.84 -0.34
C THR A 138 -10.15 13.57 -1.36
N ASP A 139 -9.86 12.90 -2.47
CA ASP A 139 -9.15 13.46 -3.61
C ASP A 139 -10.09 14.04 -4.68
N ALA A 140 -9.59 15.01 -5.45
CA ALA A 140 -10.28 15.61 -6.59
C ALA A 140 -9.60 15.28 -7.94
N TYR A 141 -8.69 14.31 -8.00
CA TYR A 141 -7.91 14.01 -9.22
C TYR A 141 -8.81 13.66 -10.42
N ASN A 142 -9.95 12.99 -10.17
CA ASN A 142 -10.92 12.56 -11.18
C ASN A 142 -12.21 13.38 -11.22
N ALA A 143 -12.29 14.51 -10.50
CA ALA A 143 -13.55 15.23 -10.31
C ALA A 143 -14.23 15.67 -11.63
N ASN A 144 -13.43 16.08 -12.63
CA ASN A 144 -13.94 16.48 -13.95
C ASN A 144 -13.80 15.40 -15.02
N TYR A 145 -13.32 14.21 -14.65
CA TYR A 145 -13.00 13.16 -15.60
C TYR A 145 -14.16 12.19 -15.79
N ILE A 146 -14.60 12.02 -17.03
CA ILE A 146 -15.64 11.07 -17.42
C ILE A 146 -14.97 9.81 -17.96
N GLN A 147 -15.09 8.73 -17.20
CA GLN A 147 -14.49 7.45 -17.56
C GLN A 147 -15.32 6.71 -18.61
N THR A 148 -14.65 6.20 -19.64
CA THR A 148 -15.27 5.29 -20.62
C THR A 148 -15.78 4.01 -19.97
N ARG A 149 -16.82 3.40 -20.53
CA ARG A 149 -17.33 2.13 -20.02
C ARG A 149 -16.27 1.05 -20.14
N ARG A 150 -16.08 0.28 -19.07
CA ARG A 150 -15.09 -0.80 -18.98
C ARG A 150 -15.09 -1.74 -20.19
N ARG A 151 -16.27 -2.17 -20.65
CA ARG A 151 -16.38 -3.08 -21.81
C ARG A 151 -15.83 -2.45 -23.09
N GLU A 152 -16.19 -1.20 -23.36
CA GLU A 152 -15.75 -0.48 -24.55
C GLU A 152 -14.25 -0.24 -24.51
N ARG A 153 -13.72 0.15 -23.34
CA ARG A 153 -12.28 0.30 -23.13
C ARG A 153 -11.52 -1.02 -23.36
N ASP A 154 -12.00 -2.13 -22.80
CA ASP A 154 -11.36 -3.44 -22.98
C ASP A 154 -11.40 -3.89 -24.46
N GLU A 155 -12.49 -3.58 -25.18
CA GLU A 155 -12.62 -3.81 -26.63
C GLU A 155 -11.66 -2.93 -27.44
N GLN A 156 -11.50 -1.65 -27.07
CA GLN A 156 -10.54 -0.73 -27.68
C GLN A 156 -9.09 -1.20 -27.49
N LEU A 157 -8.72 -1.64 -26.28
CA LEU A 157 -7.39 -2.19 -26.00
C LEU A 157 -7.09 -3.40 -26.89
N LEU A 158 -8.01 -4.36 -26.94
CA LEU A 158 -7.87 -5.56 -27.75
C LEU A 158 -7.75 -5.24 -29.25
N ALA A 159 -8.58 -4.31 -29.75
CA ALA A 159 -8.56 -3.90 -31.14
C ALA A 159 -7.22 -3.26 -31.53
N ASN A 160 -6.68 -2.38 -30.69
CA ASN A 160 -5.39 -1.71 -30.93
C ASN A 160 -4.21 -2.69 -30.88
N ILE A 161 -4.21 -3.62 -29.91
CA ILE A 161 -3.20 -4.67 -29.81
C ILE A 161 -3.22 -5.54 -31.08
N LEU A 162 -4.39 -6.05 -31.46
CA LEU A 162 -4.53 -6.92 -32.64
C LEU A 162 -4.16 -6.20 -33.94
N HIS A 163 -4.55 -4.93 -34.09
CA HIS A 163 -4.22 -4.14 -35.27
C HIS A 163 -2.71 -3.98 -35.44
N THR A 164 -2.00 -3.68 -34.33
CA THR A 164 -0.54 -3.51 -34.31
C THR A 164 0.18 -4.82 -34.60
N LEU A 165 -0.21 -5.91 -33.92
CA LEU A 165 0.41 -7.23 -34.09
C LEU A 165 0.20 -7.80 -35.51
N ARG A 166 -0.97 -7.60 -36.11
CA ARG A 166 -1.26 -8.01 -37.51
C ARG A 166 -0.44 -7.21 -38.52
N SER A 167 -0.10 -5.97 -38.20
CA SER A 167 0.78 -5.13 -39.02
C SER A 167 2.27 -5.50 -38.87
N GLY A 168 2.58 -6.46 -37.98
CA GLY A 168 3.93 -6.94 -37.71
C GLY A 168 4.73 -6.05 -36.75
N GLY A 169 4.07 -5.14 -36.03
CA GLY A 169 4.71 -4.28 -35.04
C GLY A 169 4.57 -4.79 -33.60
N ASN A 170 5.42 -4.28 -32.72
CA ASN A 170 5.39 -4.57 -31.29
C ASN A 170 4.47 -3.60 -30.54
N VAL A 171 3.90 -4.05 -29.43
CA VAL A 171 3.10 -3.22 -28.53
C VAL A 171 3.84 -3.07 -27.21
N LEU A 172 4.13 -1.83 -26.83
CA LEU A 172 4.59 -1.47 -25.50
C LEU A 172 3.40 -0.99 -24.68
N ILE A 173 3.19 -1.56 -23.50
CA ILE A 173 2.21 -1.08 -22.53
C ILE A 173 2.99 -0.60 -21.31
N ALA A 174 3.00 0.71 -21.08
CA ALA A 174 3.66 1.30 -19.93
C ALA A 174 2.78 1.08 -18.70
N VAL A 175 3.29 0.32 -17.73
CA VAL A 175 2.55 -0.06 -16.52
C VAL A 175 3.36 0.29 -15.27
N ASP A 176 2.70 0.19 -14.14
CA ASP A 176 3.31 0.28 -12.82
C ASP A 176 3.99 -1.04 -12.42
N THR A 177 4.73 -1.02 -11.32
CA THR A 177 5.55 -2.17 -10.90
C THR A 177 4.72 -3.34 -10.36
N ALA A 178 3.75 -3.09 -9.47
CA ALA A 178 3.08 -4.15 -8.70
C ALA A 178 1.57 -3.94 -8.42
N GLY A 179 0.98 -2.83 -8.84
CA GLY A 179 -0.43 -2.50 -8.59
C GLY A 179 -1.32 -2.84 -9.79
N ARG A 180 -1.53 -1.88 -10.69
CA ARG A 180 -2.43 -1.96 -11.86
C ARG A 180 -1.97 -3.00 -12.90
N VAL A 181 -0.68 -3.30 -12.95
CA VAL A 181 -0.09 -4.35 -13.78
C VAL A 181 -0.75 -5.71 -13.53
N LEU A 182 -1.23 -5.98 -12.31
CA LEU A 182 -1.91 -7.22 -11.98
C LEU A 182 -3.26 -7.34 -12.69
N GLU A 183 -4.03 -6.25 -12.82
CA GLU A 183 -5.29 -6.23 -13.58
C GLU A 183 -5.02 -6.48 -15.07
N LEU A 184 -4.02 -5.80 -15.64
CA LEU A 184 -3.68 -5.91 -17.06
C LEU A 184 -3.08 -7.27 -17.40
N ALA A 185 -2.13 -7.77 -16.60
CA ALA A 185 -1.55 -9.09 -16.77
C ALA A 185 -2.62 -10.19 -16.70
N HIS A 186 -3.53 -10.10 -15.72
CA HIS A 186 -4.62 -11.05 -15.59
C HIS A 186 -5.62 -10.96 -16.75
N MET A 187 -5.97 -9.75 -17.20
CA MET A 187 -6.82 -9.55 -18.37
C MET A 187 -6.19 -10.12 -19.64
N LEU A 188 -4.93 -9.77 -19.92
CA LEU A 188 -4.26 -10.17 -21.15
C LEU A 188 -4.05 -11.69 -21.17
N ASP A 189 -3.64 -12.32 -20.08
CA ASP A 189 -3.52 -13.78 -20.05
C ASP A 189 -4.89 -14.47 -20.27
N GLN A 190 -6.00 -13.91 -19.78
CA GLN A 190 -7.36 -14.39 -20.12
C GLN A 190 -7.68 -14.25 -21.62
N LEU A 191 -7.31 -13.11 -22.23
CA LEU A 191 -7.52 -12.88 -23.66
C LEU A 191 -6.68 -13.82 -24.53
N TRP A 192 -5.45 -14.15 -24.12
CA TRP A 192 -4.58 -15.11 -24.81
C TRP A 192 -5.08 -16.55 -24.71
N ARG A 193 -5.73 -16.92 -23.60
CA ARG A 193 -6.38 -18.24 -23.42
C ARG A 193 -7.63 -18.38 -24.30
N SER A 194 -8.32 -17.28 -24.56
CA SER A 194 -9.52 -17.28 -25.41
C SER A 194 -9.14 -17.43 -26.88
N LYS A 195 -9.63 -18.51 -27.52
CA LYS A 195 -9.36 -18.79 -28.94
C LYS A 195 -9.98 -17.75 -29.88
N ASP A 196 -11.07 -17.11 -29.45
CA ASP A 196 -11.78 -16.11 -30.26
C ASP A 196 -11.00 -14.80 -30.41
N SER A 197 -10.02 -14.55 -29.53
CA SER A 197 -9.21 -13.33 -29.56
C SER A 197 -8.20 -13.32 -30.71
N GLY A 198 -7.80 -14.48 -31.25
CA GLY A 198 -6.78 -14.57 -32.30
C GLY A 198 -5.36 -14.15 -31.87
N LEU A 199 -5.08 -14.11 -30.56
CA LEU A 199 -3.81 -13.65 -29.98
C LEU A 199 -2.83 -14.78 -29.67
N SER A 200 -3.27 -16.04 -29.72
CA SER A 200 -2.45 -17.22 -29.42
C SER A 200 -1.11 -17.34 -30.16
N PRO A 201 -0.92 -16.86 -31.42
CA PRO A 201 0.38 -16.96 -32.08
C PRO A 201 1.40 -15.90 -31.64
N TYR A 202 0.98 -14.87 -30.90
CA TYR A 202 1.86 -13.76 -30.50
C TYR A 202 2.36 -13.94 -29.07
N SER A 203 3.57 -13.45 -28.81
CA SER A 203 4.19 -13.52 -27.48
C SER A 203 3.74 -12.38 -26.57
N LEU A 204 3.54 -12.68 -25.29
CA LEU A 204 3.19 -11.72 -24.24
C LEU A 204 4.27 -11.77 -23.16
N ALA A 205 4.83 -10.62 -22.79
CA ALA A 205 5.89 -10.53 -21.80
C ALA A 205 5.64 -9.44 -20.75
N LEU A 206 6.13 -9.68 -19.53
CA LEU A 206 6.20 -8.71 -18.44
C LEU A 206 7.68 -8.44 -18.14
N VAL A 207 8.11 -7.19 -18.33
CA VAL A 207 9.49 -6.74 -18.11
C VAL A 207 9.51 -5.79 -16.91
N ASN A 208 10.03 -6.28 -15.80
CA ASN A 208 10.20 -5.54 -14.55
C ASN A 208 11.38 -6.17 -13.78
N ASN A 209 12.22 -5.34 -13.14
CA ASN A 209 13.38 -5.82 -12.36
C ASN A 209 12.98 -6.88 -11.33
N VAL A 210 11.82 -6.70 -10.70
CA VAL A 210 11.30 -7.53 -9.62
C VAL A 210 10.04 -8.32 -9.99
N ALA A 211 9.83 -8.55 -11.30
CA ALA A 211 8.60 -9.17 -11.83
C ALA A 211 8.23 -10.51 -11.17
N TYR A 212 9.22 -11.38 -10.93
CA TYR A 212 9.00 -12.68 -10.28
C TYR A 212 8.39 -12.53 -8.89
N ASN A 213 8.98 -11.66 -8.06
CA ASN A 213 8.53 -11.42 -6.69
C ASN A 213 7.11 -10.86 -6.68
N VAL A 214 6.82 -9.87 -7.55
CA VAL A 214 5.48 -9.28 -7.70
C VAL A 214 4.42 -10.36 -7.93
N LEU A 215 4.67 -11.28 -8.86
CA LEU A 215 3.72 -12.34 -9.18
C LEU A 215 3.60 -13.38 -8.06
N GLU A 216 4.70 -13.70 -7.39
CA GLU A 216 4.68 -14.63 -6.26
C GLU A 216 3.92 -14.06 -5.05
N PHE A 217 4.04 -12.75 -4.79
CA PHE A 217 3.21 -12.05 -3.82
C PHE A 217 1.73 -12.04 -4.21
N ALA A 218 1.42 -11.72 -5.47
CA ALA A 218 0.03 -11.78 -5.95
C ALA A 218 -0.58 -13.19 -5.80
N LYS A 219 0.21 -14.25 -6.04
CA LYS A 219 -0.23 -15.64 -5.86
C LYS A 219 -0.55 -16.00 -4.41
N SER A 220 0.18 -15.43 -3.45
CA SER A 220 -0.03 -15.71 -2.01
C SER A 220 -1.14 -14.85 -1.39
N GLN A 221 -1.43 -13.68 -1.95
CA GLN A 221 -2.39 -12.71 -1.43
C GLN A 221 -3.81 -12.82 -2.04
N ILE A 222 -4.24 -14.02 -2.45
CA ILE A 222 -5.57 -14.23 -3.07
C ILE A 222 -6.72 -13.87 -2.11
N GLU A 223 -6.52 -14.00 -0.80
CA GLU A 223 -7.52 -13.64 0.20
C GLU A 223 -7.91 -12.15 0.18
N TRP A 224 -7.07 -11.29 -0.40
CA TRP A 224 -7.26 -9.84 -0.49
C TRP A 224 -7.89 -9.40 -1.82
N MET A 225 -8.19 -10.36 -2.69
CA MET A 225 -8.68 -10.13 -4.04
C MET A 225 -10.21 -10.27 -4.12
N SER A 226 -10.74 -10.10 -5.33
CA SER A 226 -12.19 -10.19 -5.56
C SER A 226 -12.74 -11.56 -5.17
N GLU A 227 -13.97 -11.57 -4.65
CA GLU A 227 -14.65 -12.83 -4.33
C GLU A 227 -14.81 -13.75 -5.55
N LYS A 228 -14.85 -13.16 -6.75
CA LYS A 228 -14.92 -13.89 -8.01
C LYS A 228 -13.63 -14.68 -8.26
N LEU A 229 -12.46 -14.06 -8.00
CA LEU A 229 -11.18 -14.75 -8.08
C LEU A 229 -11.06 -15.82 -7.00
N MET A 230 -11.48 -15.51 -5.77
CA MET A 230 -11.45 -16.45 -4.65
C MET A 230 -12.28 -17.71 -4.94
N ARG A 231 -13.54 -17.54 -5.38
CA ARG A 231 -14.40 -18.67 -5.81
C ARG A 231 -13.81 -19.47 -6.96
N SER A 232 -13.16 -18.80 -7.92
CA SER A 232 -12.52 -19.48 -9.05
C SER A 232 -11.32 -20.31 -8.60
N PHE A 233 -10.56 -19.83 -7.62
CA PHE A 233 -9.44 -20.54 -7.01
C PHE A 233 -9.92 -21.76 -6.22
N GLU A 234 -10.96 -21.61 -5.40
CA GLU A 234 -11.57 -22.71 -4.65
C GLU A 234 -12.13 -23.82 -5.57
N GLY A 235 -12.78 -23.44 -6.67
CA GLY A 235 -13.39 -24.38 -7.61
C GLY A 235 -12.37 -25.09 -8.51
N ALA A 236 -11.42 -24.36 -9.10
CA ALA A 236 -10.51 -24.89 -10.11
C ALA A 236 -9.17 -25.40 -9.53
N ARG A 237 -8.85 -25.12 -8.27
CA ARG A 237 -7.55 -25.36 -7.61
C ARG A 237 -6.34 -24.80 -8.39
N SER A 238 -6.59 -23.85 -9.29
CA SER A 238 -5.56 -23.22 -10.11
C SER A 238 -5.43 -21.76 -9.71
N ASN A 239 -4.20 -21.31 -9.44
CA ASN A 239 -3.94 -19.93 -9.06
C ASN A 239 -4.21 -18.98 -10.26
N PRO A 240 -5.05 -17.93 -10.10
CA PRO A 240 -5.34 -16.95 -11.16
C PRO A 240 -4.12 -16.18 -11.68
N PHE A 241 -3.06 -16.07 -10.88
CA PHE A 241 -1.79 -15.41 -11.20
C PHE A 241 -0.70 -16.40 -11.63
N GLN A 242 -1.04 -17.69 -11.76
CA GLN A 242 -0.22 -18.63 -12.50
C GLN A 242 -0.51 -18.46 -14.00
N PHE A 243 0.19 -17.53 -14.61
CA PHE A 243 0.06 -17.23 -16.03
C PHE A 243 0.70 -18.33 -16.89
N LYS A 244 0.06 -18.64 -18.02
CA LYS A 244 0.54 -19.66 -18.97
C LYS A 244 1.16 -19.03 -20.20
N HIS A 245 0.66 -17.86 -20.60
CA HIS A 245 1.09 -17.17 -21.81
C HIS A 245 2.00 -15.98 -21.51
N LEU A 246 1.92 -15.41 -20.29
CA LEU A 246 2.81 -14.33 -19.87
C LEU A 246 4.21 -14.86 -19.54
N GLN A 247 5.20 -14.42 -20.32
CA GLN A 247 6.61 -14.68 -20.05
C GLN A 247 7.18 -13.58 -19.16
N ILE A 248 7.85 -13.97 -18.07
CA ILE A 248 8.46 -13.04 -17.12
C ILE A 248 9.89 -12.75 -17.56
N CYS A 249 10.27 -11.48 -17.58
CA CYS A 249 11.62 -11.02 -17.93
C CYS A 249 12.09 -9.98 -16.90
N HIS A 250 13.35 -10.09 -16.49
CA HIS A 250 14.00 -9.16 -15.56
C HIS A 250 14.85 -8.12 -16.29
N THR A 251 15.33 -8.46 -17.48
CA THR A 251 16.23 -7.61 -18.27
C THR A 251 15.71 -7.35 -19.66
N LEU A 252 16.14 -6.24 -20.28
CA LEU A 252 15.85 -5.95 -21.68
C LEU A 252 16.41 -7.03 -22.62
N ALA A 253 17.57 -7.61 -22.28
CA ALA A 253 18.20 -8.67 -23.06
C ALA A 253 17.34 -9.95 -23.12
N GLU A 254 16.66 -10.30 -22.02
CA GLU A 254 15.66 -11.38 -22.01
C GLU A 254 14.48 -11.06 -22.92
N SER A 255 13.95 -9.84 -22.82
CA SER A 255 12.83 -9.41 -23.66
C SER A 255 13.17 -9.48 -25.16
N ALA A 256 14.43 -9.22 -25.53
CA ALA A 256 14.90 -9.24 -26.91
C ALA A 256 14.93 -10.66 -27.51
N ARG A 257 15.13 -11.70 -26.69
CA ARG A 257 15.12 -13.11 -27.13
C ARG A 257 13.74 -13.62 -27.55
N ILE A 258 12.68 -12.95 -27.11
CA ILE A 258 11.30 -13.30 -27.45
C ILE A 258 11.02 -12.96 -28.92
N THR A 259 10.35 -13.85 -29.65
CA THR A 259 9.98 -13.64 -31.05
C THR A 259 9.02 -12.47 -31.22
N SER A 260 9.35 -11.54 -32.13
CA SER A 260 8.44 -10.47 -32.57
C SER A 260 7.48 -11.02 -33.66
N PRO A 261 6.21 -10.56 -33.75
CA PRO A 261 5.58 -9.48 -32.97
C PRO A 261 5.21 -9.88 -31.54
N LYS A 262 5.44 -8.98 -30.59
CA LYS A 262 5.18 -9.23 -29.16
C LYS A 262 4.52 -8.04 -28.47
N VAL A 263 3.83 -8.34 -27.37
CA VAL A 263 3.26 -7.37 -26.44
C VAL A 263 4.07 -7.39 -25.16
N VAL A 264 4.56 -6.23 -24.74
CA VAL A 264 5.39 -6.09 -23.55
C VAL A 264 4.74 -5.13 -22.56
N LEU A 265 4.42 -5.64 -21.36
CA LEU A 265 4.13 -4.85 -20.18
C LEU A 265 5.46 -4.44 -19.55
N ALA A 266 5.79 -3.16 -19.50
CA ALA A 266 7.07 -2.70 -18.97
C ALA A 266 6.88 -1.73 -17.79
N SER A 267 7.75 -1.84 -16.77
CA SER A 267 7.74 -0.91 -15.64
C SER A 267 8.20 0.49 -16.06
N GLY A 268 7.49 1.51 -15.57
CA GLY A 268 7.76 2.93 -15.86
C GLY A 268 6.58 3.63 -16.55
N GLN A 269 5.46 3.75 -15.84
CA GLN A 269 4.21 4.33 -16.37
C GLN A 269 4.37 5.76 -16.93
N ASP A 270 5.31 6.55 -16.39
CA ASP A 270 5.56 7.94 -16.79
C ASP A 270 6.57 8.09 -17.93
N LEU A 271 7.16 6.98 -18.40
CA LEU A 271 8.26 6.93 -19.38
C LEU A 271 9.51 7.73 -18.99
N GLU A 272 9.67 8.05 -17.70
CA GLU A 272 10.84 8.78 -17.18
C GLU A 272 11.98 7.87 -16.75
N PHE A 273 11.71 6.64 -16.34
CA PHE A 273 12.72 5.68 -15.92
C PHE A 273 12.15 4.26 -16.06
N GLY A 274 13.04 3.27 -15.95
CA GLY A 274 12.68 1.86 -16.05
C GLY A 274 12.59 1.36 -17.50
N HIS A 275 12.22 0.10 -17.64
CA HIS A 275 12.25 -0.63 -18.91
C HIS A 275 11.30 -0.06 -19.96
N ALA A 276 10.23 0.62 -19.54
CA ALA A 276 9.30 1.27 -20.46
C ALA A 276 9.98 2.41 -21.24
N ARG A 277 10.85 3.20 -20.59
CA ARG A 277 11.63 4.27 -21.25
C ARG A 277 12.60 3.70 -22.27
N ASP A 278 13.33 2.66 -21.89
CA ASP A 278 14.34 2.05 -22.77
C ASP A 278 13.72 1.39 -23.99
N LEU A 279 12.60 0.67 -23.80
CA LEU A 279 11.83 0.08 -24.91
C LEU A 279 11.20 1.17 -25.78
N PHE A 280 10.73 2.26 -25.18
CA PHE A 280 10.20 3.40 -25.92
C PHE A 280 11.27 3.99 -26.85
N ILE A 281 12.47 4.24 -26.35
CA ILE A 281 13.59 4.77 -27.14
C ILE A 281 13.90 3.85 -28.34
N GLN A 282 13.88 2.52 -28.13
CA GLN A 282 14.13 1.54 -29.20
C GLN A 282 13.01 1.47 -30.23
N TRP A 283 11.75 1.61 -29.81
CA TRP A 283 10.58 1.31 -30.65
C TRP A 283 9.90 2.55 -31.24
N CYS A 284 10.19 3.75 -30.73
CA CYS A 284 9.53 4.99 -31.12
C CYS A 284 9.70 5.37 -32.59
N GLN A 285 10.78 4.92 -33.24
CA GLN A 285 11.11 5.28 -34.62
C GLN A 285 10.34 4.47 -35.67
N ASP A 286 9.76 3.33 -35.31
CA ASP A 286 9.01 2.49 -36.24
C ASP A 286 7.49 2.78 -36.17
N LYS A 287 6.91 3.13 -37.32
CA LYS A 287 5.48 3.42 -37.48
C LYS A 287 4.57 2.22 -37.21
N LYS A 288 5.11 1.00 -37.29
CA LYS A 288 4.34 -0.22 -37.03
C LYS A 288 4.12 -0.47 -35.55
N ASN A 289 4.97 0.09 -34.69
CA ASN A 289 4.87 -0.12 -33.25
C ASN A 289 3.76 0.75 -32.64
N CYS A 290 3.22 0.28 -31.52
CA CYS A 290 2.24 1.00 -30.75
C CYS A 290 2.69 1.09 -29.29
N VAL A 291 2.51 2.26 -28.69
CA VAL A 291 2.75 2.52 -27.26
C VAL A 291 1.41 2.84 -26.63
N ILE A 292 1.03 2.06 -25.61
CA ILE A 292 -0.22 2.20 -24.89
C ILE A 292 0.10 2.69 -23.48
N LEU A 293 -0.44 3.86 -23.15
CA LEU A 293 -0.34 4.46 -21.83
C LEU A 293 -1.61 4.12 -21.04
N THR A 294 -1.44 3.51 -19.87
CA THR A 294 -2.57 2.97 -19.09
C THR A 294 -3.04 3.92 -17.99
N ASN A 295 -2.19 4.86 -17.60
CA ASN A 295 -2.42 5.77 -16.49
C ASN A 295 -2.21 7.21 -16.98
N ARG A 296 -2.92 8.17 -16.35
CA ARG A 296 -2.66 9.59 -16.60
C ARG A 296 -1.37 9.98 -15.87
N PRO A 297 -0.30 10.34 -16.61
CA PRO A 297 0.98 10.63 -16.01
C PRO A 297 0.99 12.04 -15.39
N ALA A 298 1.97 12.29 -14.54
CA ALA A 298 2.14 13.62 -13.94
C ALA A 298 2.48 14.68 -15.00
N GLN A 299 2.07 15.93 -14.76
CA GLN A 299 2.39 17.05 -15.65
C GLN A 299 3.92 17.24 -15.74
N GLY A 300 4.42 17.47 -16.96
CA GLY A 300 5.85 17.65 -17.22
C GLY A 300 6.62 16.38 -17.60
N THR A 301 6.01 15.20 -17.47
CA THR A 301 6.63 13.92 -17.88
C THR A 301 6.58 13.72 -19.40
N LEU A 302 7.46 12.85 -19.91
CA LEU A 302 7.45 12.42 -21.30
C LEU A 302 6.11 11.79 -21.70
N ALA A 303 5.54 10.93 -20.86
CA ALA A 303 4.23 10.34 -21.12
C ALA A 303 3.13 11.41 -21.26
N TRP A 304 3.16 12.48 -20.45
CA TRP A 304 2.21 13.59 -20.56
C TRP A 304 2.33 14.29 -21.92
N GLN A 305 3.56 14.62 -22.34
CA GLN A 305 3.81 15.28 -23.62
C GLN A 305 3.32 14.44 -24.82
N LEU A 306 3.43 13.11 -24.73
CA LEU A 306 2.97 12.19 -25.77
C LEU A 306 1.44 12.10 -25.86
N ILE A 307 0.74 12.24 -24.73
CA ILE A 307 -0.73 12.29 -24.71
C ILE A 307 -1.23 13.61 -25.31
N GLU A 308 -0.59 14.73 -24.96
CA GLU A 308 -0.99 16.05 -25.43
C GLU A 308 -0.68 16.26 -26.93
N ASN A 309 0.47 15.76 -27.39
CA ASN A 309 0.92 15.88 -28.78
C ASN A 309 1.13 14.50 -29.43
N PRO A 310 0.06 13.82 -29.88
CA PRO A 310 0.14 12.47 -30.44
C PRO A 310 0.70 12.40 -31.88
N LYS A 311 1.02 13.55 -32.49
CA LYS A 311 1.51 13.60 -33.88
C LYS A 311 2.99 13.17 -33.95
N PRO A 312 3.45 12.62 -35.09
CA PRO A 312 4.87 12.40 -35.31
C PRO A 312 5.66 13.72 -35.23
N HIS A 313 6.58 13.83 -34.27
CA HIS A 313 7.46 15.00 -34.11
C HIS A 313 8.84 14.57 -33.59
N SER A 314 9.82 15.46 -33.67
CA SER A 314 11.16 15.19 -33.14
C SER A 314 11.22 15.62 -31.68
N ILE A 315 11.51 14.68 -30.78
CA ILE A 315 11.66 14.94 -29.34
C ILE A 315 13.15 14.87 -29.01
N GLU A 316 13.64 15.85 -28.25
CA GLU A 316 14.97 15.81 -27.67
C GLU A 316 14.87 15.18 -26.28
N LEU A 317 15.39 13.96 -26.15
CA LEU A 317 15.37 13.20 -24.90
C LEU A 317 16.79 13.13 -24.32
N GLU A 318 16.89 13.32 -23.01
CA GLU A 318 18.10 13.01 -22.27
C GLU A 318 18.14 11.50 -22.03
N VAL A 319 19.12 10.83 -22.64
CA VAL A 319 19.32 9.39 -22.46
C VAL A 319 20.48 9.23 -21.50
N ASN A 320 20.20 8.56 -20.39
CA ASN A 320 21.20 8.26 -19.39
C ASN A 320 21.61 6.80 -19.55
N GLN A 321 22.90 6.57 -19.74
CA GLN A 321 23.45 5.23 -19.89
C GLN A 321 24.66 5.06 -18.98
N ARG A 322 24.67 3.94 -18.24
CA ARG A 322 25.86 3.47 -17.54
C ARG A 322 26.81 2.81 -18.52
N ILE A 323 28.00 3.37 -18.64
CA ILE A 323 29.09 2.85 -19.46
C ILE A 323 30.15 2.29 -18.50
N GLN A 324 30.78 1.18 -18.87
CA GLN A 324 31.90 0.63 -18.11
C GLN A 324 33.07 1.63 -18.11
N LEU A 325 33.71 1.79 -16.96
CA LEU A 325 34.86 2.67 -16.81
C LEU A 325 36.01 2.20 -17.71
N GLU A 326 36.55 3.10 -18.53
CA GLU A 326 37.73 2.82 -19.35
C GLU A 326 38.97 2.62 -18.45
N GLU A 327 39.99 1.90 -18.95
CA GLU A 327 41.15 1.40 -18.17
C GLU A 327 41.77 2.43 -17.21
N ARG A 328 41.84 3.72 -17.59
CA ARG A 328 42.40 4.78 -16.73
C ARG A 328 41.48 5.21 -15.59
N GLU A 329 40.19 5.40 -15.86
CA GLU A 329 39.22 5.77 -14.82
C GLU A 329 38.95 4.56 -13.89
N LEU A 330 39.06 3.33 -14.42
CA LEU A 330 38.97 2.09 -13.68
C LEU A 330 40.13 1.92 -12.69
N GLU A 331 41.37 2.22 -13.10
CA GLU A 331 42.54 2.23 -12.22
C GLU A 331 42.40 3.24 -11.07
N GLU A 332 41.88 4.44 -11.36
CA GLU A 332 41.60 5.45 -10.34
C GLU A 332 40.50 5.02 -9.38
N PHE A 333 39.44 4.39 -9.88
CA PHE A 333 38.38 3.82 -9.04
C PHE A 333 38.92 2.75 -8.09
N TYR A 334 39.72 1.79 -8.58
CA TYR A 334 40.36 0.77 -7.74
C TYR A 334 41.39 1.35 -6.78
N ARG A 335 42.04 2.47 -7.13
CA ARG A 335 42.93 3.20 -6.20
C ARG A 335 42.12 3.82 -5.07
N LEU A 336 41.01 4.50 -5.40
CA LEU A 336 40.14 5.17 -4.44
C LEU A 336 39.42 4.16 -3.52
N GLN A 337 39.00 3.00 -4.05
CA GLN A 337 38.44 1.92 -3.24
C GLN A 337 39.46 1.36 -2.26
N ARG A 338 40.69 1.08 -2.71
CA ARG A 338 41.78 0.63 -1.81
C ARG A 338 42.08 1.67 -0.73
N GLU A 339 42.00 2.95 -1.06
CA GLU A 339 42.20 4.04 -0.10
C GLU A 339 41.05 4.14 0.91
N LYS A 340 39.78 4.01 0.46
CA LYS A 340 38.62 3.93 1.35
C LYS A 340 38.67 2.71 2.26
N GLU A 341 39.01 1.52 1.73
CA GLU A 341 39.21 0.32 2.55
C GLU A 341 40.34 0.50 3.56
N TYR A 342 41.45 1.12 3.15
CA TYR A 342 42.56 1.42 4.05
C TYR A 342 42.13 2.37 5.16
N ARG A 343 41.31 3.39 4.83
CA ARG A 343 40.74 4.32 5.81
C ARG A 343 39.79 3.62 6.79
N VAL A 344 38.88 2.77 6.30
CA VAL A 344 37.98 1.98 7.18
C VAL A 344 38.76 0.99 8.04
N LYS A 345 39.80 0.35 7.50
CA LYS A 345 40.69 -0.52 8.29
C LYS A 345 41.48 0.27 9.33
N LYS A 346 41.87 1.50 9.02
CA LYS A 346 42.55 2.40 9.94
C LYS A 346 41.60 2.86 11.06
N GLU A 347 40.39 3.31 10.72
CA GLU A 347 39.35 3.68 11.69
C GLU A 347 38.95 2.50 12.60
N LYS A 348 38.82 1.28 12.04
CA LYS A 348 38.61 0.07 12.85
C LYS A 348 39.79 -0.26 13.75
N ARG A 349 41.03 -0.04 13.30
CA ARG A 349 42.23 -0.24 14.14
C ARG A 349 42.32 0.81 15.23
N GLU A 350 42.02 2.06 14.93
CA GLU A 350 41.99 3.15 15.90
C GLU A 350 40.89 2.92 16.94
N ALA A 351 39.70 2.44 16.54
CA ALA A 351 38.64 2.06 17.48
C ALA A 351 38.99 0.86 18.38
N VAL A 352 39.82 -0.07 17.90
CA VAL A 352 40.32 -1.20 18.73
C VAL A 352 41.42 -0.73 19.69
N ILE A 353 42.27 0.22 19.28
CA ILE A 353 43.31 0.80 20.13
C ILE A 353 42.67 1.68 21.23
N ASP A 354 41.60 2.42 20.92
CA ASP A 354 40.88 3.25 21.89
C ASP A 354 40.09 2.40 22.92
N SER A 355 39.86 1.12 22.64
CA SER A 355 39.27 0.16 23.60
C SER A 355 40.31 -0.61 24.44
N ASP A 356 41.59 -0.57 24.08
CA ASP A 356 42.68 -1.26 24.79
C ASP A 356 43.38 -0.36 25.82
N ASP A 357 43.06 0.94 25.89
CA ASP A 357 43.68 1.92 26.81
C ASP A 357 42.91 2.13 28.14
N SER A 358 42.01 1.18 28.50
CA SER A 358 41.45 1.09 29.86
C SER A 358 41.90 -0.19 30.57
N ASP A 359 42.80 -0.01 31.54
CA ASP A 359 43.44 -0.99 32.44
C ASP A 359 42.69 -2.31 32.71
N ASP A 360 43.42 -3.40 32.46
CA ASP A 360 43.69 -4.53 33.37
C ASP A 360 42.58 -4.94 34.35
N SER A 361 41.73 -5.88 33.93
CA SER A 361 41.13 -6.85 34.85
C SER A 361 40.89 -8.18 34.15
N ASP A 362 41.71 -9.17 34.53
CA ASP A 362 41.50 -10.59 34.27
C ASP A 362 40.05 -10.97 34.60
N SER A 363 39.21 -11.10 33.58
CA SER A 363 37.95 -11.80 33.66
C SER A 363 37.75 -12.59 32.37
N GLU A 364 37.95 -13.92 32.47
CA GLU A 364 37.54 -14.88 31.46
C GLU A 364 36.02 -14.77 31.22
N ILE A 365 35.61 -13.98 30.22
CA ILE A 365 34.27 -14.02 29.67
C ILE A 365 34.27 -14.95 28.47
N LYS A 366 33.76 -16.16 28.69
CA LYS A 366 33.40 -17.13 27.65
C LYS A 366 32.36 -16.51 26.71
N ILE A 367 32.79 -16.10 25.51
CA ILE A 367 31.87 -15.88 24.39
C ILE A 367 31.64 -17.22 23.70
N THR A 368 30.64 -17.94 24.19
CA THR A 368 29.92 -18.96 23.42
C THR A 368 28.92 -18.25 22.52
N GLY A 369 29.11 -18.25 21.20
CA GLY A 369 28.14 -17.61 20.30
C GLY A 369 28.52 -17.55 18.81
N ILE A 370 28.58 -18.71 18.15
CA ILE A 370 28.19 -18.94 16.74
C ILE A 370 28.76 -17.96 15.69
N PHE A 371 30.00 -18.22 15.26
CA PHE A 371 30.42 -17.94 13.88
C PHE A 371 30.32 -19.23 13.05
N ARG A 372 29.36 -19.29 12.11
CA ARG A 372 29.45 -20.19 10.95
C ARG A 372 30.49 -19.59 10.00
N GLY A 373 31.73 -20.06 10.13
CA GLY A 373 32.82 -19.69 9.25
C GLY A 373 32.71 -20.37 7.89
N ASN A 374 32.62 -19.56 6.82
CA ASN A 374 33.27 -19.87 5.55
C ASN A 374 34.78 -19.72 5.77
N ARG A 375 35.53 -20.78 5.47
CA ARG A 375 36.99 -20.83 5.54
C ARG A 375 37.60 -19.95 4.44
N VAL A 376 38.40 -18.96 4.81
CA VAL A 376 39.46 -18.44 3.95
C VAL A 376 40.77 -18.54 4.71
N SER A 377 41.59 -19.47 4.23
CA SER A 377 43.00 -19.67 4.58
C SER A 377 43.79 -18.40 4.27
N HIS A 378 44.67 -17.96 5.17
CA HIS A 378 45.97 -17.36 4.82
C HIS A 378 46.98 -17.50 5.97
N ASP A 379 48.18 -17.97 5.62
CA ASP A 379 49.34 -18.24 6.46
C ASP A 379 49.95 -16.96 7.07
N LEU A 380 50.27 -17.02 8.37
CA LEU A 380 51.09 -16.00 9.05
C LEU A 380 52.44 -16.61 9.45
N PHE A 381 53.51 -16.09 8.85
CA PHE A 381 54.91 -16.35 9.19
C PHE A 381 55.28 -15.70 10.53
N ILE A 382 55.84 -16.47 11.47
CA ILE A 382 56.50 -15.95 12.68
C ILE A 382 58.00 -16.27 12.60
N LYS A 383 58.83 -15.22 12.68
CA LYS A 383 60.29 -15.30 12.83
C LYS A 383 60.65 -15.59 14.31
N PRO A 384 61.66 -16.42 14.62
CA PRO A 384 62.03 -16.75 15.99
C PRO A 384 63.16 -15.84 16.51
N GLY A 385 63.08 -15.46 17.77
CA GLY A 385 64.22 -14.94 18.53
C GLY A 385 63.83 -14.00 19.66
N MET A 386 63.73 -14.51 20.90
CA MET A 386 64.58 -14.12 22.04
C MET A 386 64.08 -14.79 23.32
N GLU A 387 65.03 -15.36 24.06
CA GLU A 387 64.88 -16.29 25.19
C GLU A 387 64.71 -15.59 26.55
N THR A 388 63.99 -16.25 27.48
CA THR A 388 64.33 -16.43 28.93
C THR A 388 63.33 -17.46 29.51
N LYS A 389 63.71 -18.74 29.71
CA LYS A 389 64.21 -19.39 30.95
C LYS A 389 63.30 -19.18 32.19
N VAL A 390 62.89 -20.16 33.01
CA VAL A 390 63.22 -21.58 33.30
C VAL A 390 62.11 -22.08 34.26
N ASP A 391 61.56 -23.30 34.09
CA ASP A 391 61.65 -24.33 35.16
C ASP A 391 61.22 -25.75 34.74
N THR A 392 61.98 -26.69 35.31
CA THR A 392 62.01 -28.16 35.34
C THR A 392 60.70 -28.96 35.11
N GLY A 393 60.63 -30.18 34.57
CA GLY A 393 61.62 -31.22 34.22
C GLY A 393 60.92 -32.56 33.89
N LEU A 394 61.71 -33.59 33.60
CA LEU A 394 61.43 -35.04 33.49
C LEU A 394 61.21 -35.69 32.09
N PHE A 395 62.31 -36.35 31.67
CA PHE A 395 62.49 -37.50 30.75
C PHE A 395 63.19 -37.29 29.37
N LYS A 396 64.49 -37.63 29.41
CA LYS A 396 65.47 -38.12 28.40
C LYS A 396 64.86 -39.11 27.37
N SER A 397 65.36 -39.38 26.14
CA SER A 397 66.62 -39.12 25.42
C SER A 397 66.53 -39.59 23.95
N SER A 398 67.31 -38.94 23.07
CA SER A 398 67.94 -39.46 21.83
C SER A 398 67.01 -39.82 20.65
N ARG A 399 67.27 -39.50 19.38
CA ARG A 399 68.52 -39.37 18.61
C ARG A 399 68.37 -38.34 17.49
N SER A 400 69.51 -37.78 17.09
CA SER A 400 69.69 -37.00 15.85
C SER A 400 69.49 -37.87 14.60
N ARG A 401 68.93 -37.28 13.54
CA ARG A 401 69.38 -37.38 12.14
C ARG A 401 68.61 -36.38 11.24
N TYR A 402 69.39 -35.52 10.61
CA TYR A 402 69.06 -34.61 9.50
C TYR A 402 68.84 -35.41 8.19
N PRO A 403 68.28 -34.81 7.11
CA PRO A 403 67.03 -35.23 6.46
C PRO A 403 67.24 -35.96 5.12
N VAL A 404 66.23 -36.72 4.68
CA VAL A 404 66.13 -37.15 3.27
C VAL A 404 64.66 -37.10 2.84
N TYR A 405 64.37 -36.25 1.86
CA TYR A 405 63.13 -36.15 1.06
C TYR A 405 61.88 -35.49 1.70
N PRO A 406 61.21 -34.53 1.03
CA PRO A 406 59.88 -34.06 1.44
C PRO A 406 58.84 -35.12 1.07
N MET A 407 58.54 -36.01 2.00
CA MET A 407 57.33 -36.84 1.98
C MET A 407 56.34 -36.18 2.96
N PHE A 408 55.18 -35.78 2.45
CA PHE A 408 54.08 -35.34 3.30
C PHE A 408 53.46 -36.60 3.95
N GLU A 409 53.65 -36.78 5.24
CA GLU A 409 52.90 -37.77 6.02
C GLU A 409 51.50 -37.19 6.31
N GLU A 410 50.47 -37.73 5.64
CA GLU A 410 49.09 -37.50 6.06
C GLU A 410 48.80 -38.31 7.33
N LYS A 411 48.48 -37.62 8.43
CA LYS A 411 47.99 -38.27 9.65
C LYS A 411 46.56 -38.76 9.40
N ILE A 412 46.40 -40.04 9.14
CA ILE A 412 45.10 -40.72 9.05
C ILE A 412 44.47 -40.74 10.46
N ARG A 413 43.27 -40.16 10.62
CA ARG A 413 42.41 -40.42 11.78
C ARG A 413 41.45 -41.55 11.39
N ALA A 414 41.80 -42.78 11.74
CA ALA A 414 40.88 -43.90 11.74
C ALA A 414 40.05 -43.88 13.03
N ASP A 415 38.80 -44.31 12.97
CA ASP A 415 38.04 -44.67 14.17
C ASP A 415 38.43 -46.08 14.67
N GLU A 416 37.92 -46.48 15.83
CA GLU A 416 38.29 -47.73 16.51
C GLU A 416 37.83 -49.02 15.78
N TYR A 417 37.12 -48.91 14.64
CA TYR A 417 36.66 -50.05 13.84
C TYR A 417 37.18 -50.06 12.38
N GLY A 418 38.01 -49.08 11.99
CA GLY A 418 38.82 -49.18 10.78
C GLY A 418 38.14 -48.79 9.47
N GLU A 419 37.07 -47.98 9.51
CA GLU A 419 36.47 -47.39 8.31
C GLU A 419 37.01 -45.97 8.03
N PHE A 420 37.25 -45.67 6.76
CA PHE A 420 37.77 -44.38 6.32
C PHE A 420 36.62 -43.40 6.09
N ILE A 421 36.56 -42.32 6.86
CA ILE A 421 35.57 -41.25 6.67
C ILE A 421 35.94 -40.45 5.42
N ARG A 422 35.24 -40.67 4.31
CA ARG A 422 35.32 -39.84 3.10
C ARG A 422 34.32 -38.69 3.20
N PRO A 423 34.77 -37.41 3.19
CA PRO A 423 33.88 -36.25 3.29
C PRO A 423 32.82 -36.14 2.19
N GLU A 424 33.01 -36.84 1.07
CA GLU A 424 32.11 -36.89 -0.08
C GLU A 424 30.93 -37.87 0.08
N ASP A 425 30.99 -38.80 1.04
CA ASP A 425 29.87 -39.70 1.38
C ASP A 425 28.79 -39.03 2.27
N PHE A 426 29.04 -37.78 2.72
CA PHE A 426 28.13 -37.00 3.58
C PHE A 426 27.48 -35.80 2.87
N ILE A 427 27.66 -35.66 1.56
CA ILE A 427 26.97 -34.64 0.75
C ILE A 427 25.62 -35.22 0.31
N ILE A 428 24.58 -35.00 1.10
CA ILE A 428 23.20 -35.36 0.74
C ILE A 428 22.74 -34.42 -0.39
N THR A 429 22.62 -34.98 -1.60
CA THR A 429 21.82 -34.41 -2.69
C THR A 429 20.33 -34.62 -2.39
N GLU A 430 19.59 -33.55 -2.13
CA GLU A 430 18.13 -33.61 -1.98
C GLU A 430 17.41 -32.99 -3.18
N THR A 431 16.94 -33.88 -4.06
CA THR A 431 15.74 -33.69 -4.87
C THR A 431 14.58 -34.49 -4.25
N ASN A 432 13.59 -33.74 -3.73
CA ASN A 432 12.14 -33.94 -3.74
C ASN A 432 11.39 -34.98 -2.85
N TYR A 433 10.39 -34.41 -2.15
CA TYR A 433 9.11 -34.89 -1.57
C TYR A 433 9.12 -35.71 -0.26
N ASP A 434 8.71 -35.08 0.84
CA ASP A 434 7.39 -35.33 1.44
C ASP A 434 6.92 -34.20 2.37
N TYR A 435 5.60 -34.07 2.51
CA TYR A 435 4.87 -33.03 3.27
C TYR A 435 5.06 -33.19 4.79
N ASP A 436 5.44 -32.11 5.49
CA ASP A 436 4.85 -31.77 6.80
C ASP A 436 5.04 -30.28 7.12
N ILE A 437 3.94 -29.64 7.52
CA ILE A 437 3.79 -28.20 7.72
C ILE A 437 4.14 -27.87 9.16
N GLU A 438 5.29 -27.24 9.38
CA GLU A 438 5.53 -26.40 10.56
C GLU A 438 6.15 -25.05 10.13
N PHE A 439 5.32 -24.00 10.18
CA PHE A 439 5.72 -22.62 9.88
C PHE A 439 6.62 -22.07 11.00
N LYS A 440 7.94 -22.06 10.77
CA LYS A 440 8.86 -21.07 11.37
C LYS A 440 9.35 -20.14 10.27
N HIS A 441 8.95 -18.87 10.38
CA HIS A 441 9.39 -17.80 9.50
C HIS A 441 10.91 -17.58 9.60
N GLU A 442 11.67 -18.15 8.66
CA GLU A 442 12.93 -17.54 8.21
C GLU A 442 12.62 -16.69 6.97
N LYS A 443 12.61 -15.36 7.14
CA LYS A 443 12.69 -14.41 6.03
C LYS A 443 14.09 -14.55 5.38
N LYS A 444 14.24 -15.50 4.46
CA LYS A 444 15.26 -15.40 3.40
C LYS A 444 14.57 -14.94 2.13
N VAL A 445 14.44 -13.62 2.01
CA VAL A 445 14.27 -13.00 0.70
C VAL A 445 15.48 -13.42 -0.14
N ASN A 446 15.25 -13.98 -1.32
CA ASN A 446 16.28 -14.26 -2.31
C ASN A 446 16.95 -12.94 -2.74
N LYS A 447 17.88 -12.41 -1.93
CA LYS A 447 18.75 -11.28 -2.30
C LYS A 447 19.73 -11.67 -3.43
N GLY A 448 19.88 -12.96 -3.73
CA GLY A 448 20.89 -13.48 -4.65
C GLY A 448 20.63 -13.32 -6.15
N VAL A 449 19.46 -12.83 -6.59
CA VAL A 449 19.14 -12.70 -8.03
C VAL A 449 19.21 -11.26 -8.53
N LEU A 450 19.18 -10.26 -7.64
CA LEU A 450 19.13 -8.86 -8.06
C LEU A 450 20.51 -8.21 -8.28
N ILE A 451 21.59 -8.83 -7.81
CA ILE A 451 22.96 -8.33 -7.98
C ILE A 451 23.89 -9.55 -8.09
N ALA A 452 23.92 -10.18 -9.27
CA ALA A 452 24.86 -11.26 -9.57
C ALA A 452 25.50 -11.08 -10.95
N ASP A 453 25.78 -9.83 -11.32
CA ASP A 453 26.86 -9.54 -12.24
C ASP A 453 27.95 -8.86 -11.41
N ALA A 454 29.15 -9.45 -11.43
CA ALA A 454 30.32 -8.93 -10.73
C ALA A 454 30.45 -7.42 -10.95
N GLU A 455 30.75 -6.66 -9.89
CA GLU A 455 30.94 -5.21 -9.89
C GLU A 455 32.00 -4.79 -10.91
N ILE A 456 31.59 -4.64 -12.18
CA ILE A 456 32.35 -3.89 -13.17
C ILE A 456 32.08 -2.43 -12.83
N PRO A 457 33.09 -1.64 -12.47
CA PRO A 457 32.88 -0.23 -12.16
C PRO A 457 32.28 0.49 -13.37
N THR A 458 31.12 1.12 -13.16
CA THR A 458 30.36 1.83 -14.19
C THR A 458 30.20 3.29 -13.83
N LYS A 459 30.08 4.13 -14.85
CA LYS A 459 29.84 5.58 -14.73
C LYS A 459 28.57 5.95 -15.48
N CYS A 460 27.72 6.76 -14.86
CA CYS A 460 26.55 7.31 -15.52
C CYS A 460 26.97 8.46 -16.44
N THR A 461 26.58 8.38 -17.71
CA THR A 461 26.74 9.48 -18.67
C THR A 461 25.38 9.87 -19.21
N SER A 462 25.09 11.18 -19.23
CA SER A 462 23.89 11.71 -19.87
C SER A 462 24.23 12.38 -21.19
N PHE A 463 23.45 12.09 -22.23
CA PHE A 463 23.56 12.77 -23.52
C PHE A 463 22.17 13.07 -24.08
N LYS A 464 22.06 14.19 -24.81
CA LYS A 464 20.82 14.56 -25.49
C LYS A 464 20.76 13.88 -26.85
N GLN A 465 19.71 13.09 -27.05
CA GLN A 465 19.44 12.41 -28.31
C GLN A 465 18.14 12.95 -28.92
N LYS A 466 18.21 13.39 -30.18
CA LYS A 466 17.02 13.74 -30.96
C LYS A 466 16.45 12.49 -31.60
N LEU A 467 15.24 12.13 -31.21
CA LEU A 467 14.51 10.96 -31.70
C LEU A 467 13.32 11.40 -32.53
N ASN A 468 13.21 10.84 -33.74
CA ASN A 468 12.05 11.07 -34.61
C ASN A 468 10.96 10.10 -34.20
N PHE A 469 9.97 10.60 -33.47
CA PHE A 469 8.83 9.82 -33.02
C PHE A 469 7.88 9.56 -34.19
N SER A 470 7.61 8.30 -34.49
CA SER A 470 6.71 7.89 -35.58
C SER A 470 5.75 6.74 -35.25
N CYS A 471 5.92 6.10 -34.08
CA CYS A 471 5.01 5.07 -33.60
C CYS A 471 3.64 5.65 -33.17
N SER A 472 2.63 4.80 -33.08
CA SER A 472 1.30 5.20 -32.59
C SER A 472 1.30 5.24 -31.06
N VAL A 473 0.96 6.38 -30.44
CA VAL A 473 0.70 6.46 -28.99
C VAL A 473 -0.80 6.55 -28.74
N ILE A 474 -1.29 5.72 -27.83
CA ILE A 474 -2.70 5.66 -27.45
C ILE A 474 -2.81 5.67 -25.93
N PHE A 475 -3.65 6.55 -25.39
CA PHE A 475 -4.01 6.54 -23.99
C PHE A 475 -5.30 5.73 -23.80
N ILE A 476 -5.27 4.74 -22.89
CA ILE A 476 -6.43 3.93 -22.52
C ILE A 476 -6.48 3.84 -21.00
N ASP A 477 -7.56 4.33 -20.41
CA ASP A 477 -7.64 4.50 -18.97
C ASP A 477 -7.86 3.20 -18.18
N PHE A 478 -6.78 2.76 -17.54
CA PHE A 478 -6.71 1.62 -16.63
C PHE A 478 -6.28 2.01 -15.21
N GLU A 479 -6.38 3.29 -14.84
CA GLU A 479 -5.92 3.78 -13.55
C GLU A 479 -6.72 3.20 -12.37
N GLY A 480 -7.96 2.77 -12.60
CA GLY A 480 -8.78 2.10 -11.57
C GLY A 480 -9.14 3.04 -10.42
N ARG A 481 -9.62 4.25 -10.74
CA ARG A 481 -10.15 5.24 -9.79
C ARG A 481 -11.61 5.54 -10.08
N SER A 482 -12.31 6.10 -9.10
CA SER A 482 -13.69 6.56 -9.28
C SER A 482 -13.76 7.81 -10.18
N ASP A 483 -14.76 7.88 -11.05
CA ASP A 483 -15.08 9.06 -11.84
C ASP A 483 -15.80 10.13 -11.02
N GLY A 484 -15.79 11.37 -11.52
CA GLY A 484 -16.39 12.53 -10.85
C GLY A 484 -17.88 12.38 -10.55
N GLU A 485 -18.66 11.83 -11.49
CA GLU A 485 -20.10 11.61 -11.28
C GLU A 485 -20.36 10.62 -10.13
N SER A 486 -19.55 9.57 -10.06
CA SER A 486 -19.67 8.56 -9.02
C SER A 486 -19.20 9.08 -7.67
N LEU A 487 -18.14 9.89 -7.64
CA LEU A 487 -17.70 10.59 -6.42
C LEU A 487 -18.78 11.52 -5.88
N GLN A 488 -19.44 12.29 -6.75
CA GLN A 488 -20.55 13.17 -6.37
C GLN A 488 -21.73 12.38 -5.78
N LYS A 489 -22.12 11.26 -6.39
CA LYS A 489 -23.18 10.37 -5.86
C LYS A 489 -22.83 9.78 -4.51
N LEU A 490 -21.58 9.36 -4.31
CA LEU A 490 -21.11 8.83 -3.03
C LEU A 490 -21.18 9.92 -1.93
N LEU A 491 -20.78 11.15 -2.24
CA LEU A 491 -20.85 12.27 -1.31
C LEU A 491 -22.31 12.67 -1.01
N GLU A 492 -23.20 12.60 -2.00
CA GLU A 492 -24.64 12.82 -1.84
C GLU A 492 -25.29 11.77 -0.93
N GLN A 493 -24.88 10.50 -1.03
CA GLN A 493 -25.36 9.42 -0.19
C GLN A 493 -24.80 9.51 1.24
N MET A 494 -23.50 9.78 1.39
CA MET A 494 -22.84 9.81 2.70
C MET A 494 -23.24 11.05 3.52
N LYS A 495 -23.46 12.21 2.88
CA LYS A 495 -23.73 13.50 3.52
C LYS A 495 -22.76 13.81 4.68
N PRO A 496 -21.45 13.91 4.41
CA PRO A 496 -20.48 14.23 5.45
C PRO A 496 -20.78 15.61 6.08
N ARG A 497 -20.53 15.78 7.38
CA ARG A 497 -20.69 17.09 8.03
C ARG A 497 -19.61 18.07 7.58
N ARG A 498 -18.38 17.57 7.46
CA ARG A 498 -17.23 18.30 6.91
C ARG A 498 -16.56 17.47 5.82
N LEU A 499 -16.12 18.15 4.78
CA LEU A 499 -15.41 17.58 3.65
C LEU A 499 -14.09 18.32 3.46
N ILE A 500 -12.97 17.60 3.46
CA ILE A 500 -11.68 18.14 3.03
C ILE A 500 -11.39 17.57 1.64
N ILE A 501 -11.17 18.45 0.67
CA ILE A 501 -10.79 18.09 -0.69
C ILE A 501 -9.30 18.36 -0.85
N THR A 502 -8.55 17.31 -1.14
CA THR A 502 -7.10 17.34 -1.40
C THR A 502 -6.82 16.81 -2.80
N ARG A 503 -5.55 16.84 -3.25
CA ARG A 503 -5.05 16.24 -4.50
C ARG A 503 -5.90 16.49 -5.75
N GLY A 504 -5.41 17.34 -6.65
CA GLY A 504 -6.06 17.59 -7.95
C GLY A 504 -5.65 18.93 -8.52
N SER A 505 -6.00 19.19 -9.78
CA SER A 505 -5.85 20.55 -10.31
C SER A 505 -6.79 21.50 -9.56
N PRO A 506 -6.42 22.80 -9.42
CA PRO A 506 -7.30 23.80 -8.81
C PRO A 506 -8.70 23.82 -9.41
N ASP A 507 -8.80 23.62 -10.73
CA ASP A 507 -10.08 23.57 -11.45
C ASP A 507 -10.94 22.37 -11.06
N CYS A 508 -10.33 21.20 -10.83
CA CYS A 508 -11.04 20.00 -10.38
C CYS A 508 -11.49 20.12 -8.92
N VAL A 509 -10.66 20.69 -8.05
CA VAL A 509 -11.00 20.93 -6.65
C VAL A 509 -12.20 21.88 -6.56
N GLU A 510 -12.20 22.97 -7.33
CA GLU A 510 -13.29 23.92 -7.33
C GLU A 510 -14.58 23.33 -7.91
N ALA A 511 -14.48 22.57 -9.01
CA ALA A 511 -15.64 21.92 -9.61
C ALA A 511 -16.29 20.89 -8.67
N LEU A 512 -15.49 20.13 -7.90
CA LEU A 512 -16.00 19.22 -6.89
C LEU A 512 -16.65 19.97 -5.73
N ALA A 513 -15.99 21.02 -5.23
CA ALA A 513 -16.50 21.86 -4.15
C ALA A 513 -17.86 22.48 -4.52
N ASP A 514 -17.95 23.12 -5.69
CA ASP A 514 -19.19 23.72 -6.21
C ASP A 514 -20.31 22.68 -6.35
N SER A 515 -19.98 21.47 -6.80
CA SER A 515 -20.95 20.39 -6.93
C SER A 515 -21.45 19.90 -5.58
N CYS A 516 -20.56 19.78 -4.59
CA CYS A 516 -20.92 19.40 -3.23
C CYS A 516 -21.77 20.47 -2.53
N THR A 517 -21.46 21.75 -2.71
CA THR A 517 -22.26 22.86 -2.16
C THR A 517 -23.69 22.86 -2.73
N ARG A 518 -23.86 22.51 -4.02
CA ARG A 518 -25.19 22.38 -4.63
C ARG A 518 -25.99 21.18 -4.11
N LEU A 519 -25.33 20.05 -3.87
CA LEU A 519 -25.98 18.80 -3.45
C LEU A 519 -26.30 18.79 -1.94
N SER A 520 -25.38 19.30 -1.12
CA SER A 520 -25.43 19.26 0.34
C SER A 520 -25.00 20.61 0.93
N PRO A 521 -25.90 21.61 1.04
CA PRO A 521 -25.56 22.93 1.55
C PRO A 521 -25.17 22.93 3.05
N GLU A 522 -25.49 21.86 3.78
CA GLU A 522 -25.13 21.70 5.20
C GLU A 522 -23.67 21.30 5.42
N THR A 523 -22.97 20.81 4.39
CA THR A 523 -21.60 20.32 4.50
C THR A 523 -20.59 21.46 4.44
N ILE A 524 -19.70 21.55 5.42
CA ILE A 524 -18.59 22.51 5.43
C ILE A 524 -17.44 21.95 4.59
N ILE A 525 -17.00 22.68 3.56
CA ILE A 525 -15.97 22.23 2.61
C ILE A 525 -14.67 23.00 2.82
N TYR A 526 -13.57 22.28 2.98
CA TYR A 526 -12.21 22.82 3.08
C TYR A 526 -11.37 22.46 1.85
N ARG A 527 -10.54 23.41 1.43
CA ARG A 527 -9.65 23.32 0.25
C ARG A 527 -8.23 23.74 0.64
N PRO A 528 -7.53 22.95 1.47
CA PRO A 528 -6.19 23.30 1.94
C PRO A 528 -5.18 23.42 0.80
N LYS A 529 -4.30 24.42 0.88
CA LYS A 529 -3.11 24.51 0.03
C LYS A 529 -1.93 23.75 0.65
N LEU A 530 -0.87 23.57 -0.14
CA LEU A 530 0.38 22.97 0.34
C LEU A 530 0.91 23.77 1.55
N GLY A 531 1.15 23.08 2.67
CA GLY A 531 1.63 23.68 3.92
C GLY A 531 0.58 24.39 4.77
N GLU A 532 -0.69 24.43 4.33
CA GLU A 532 -1.77 25.06 5.08
C GLU A 532 -2.35 24.11 6.15
N VAL A 533 -2.46 24.59 7.39
CA VAL A 533 -3.11 23.86 8.48
C VAL A 533 -4.58 24.25 8.54
N VAL A 534 -5.47 23.25 8.45
CA VAL A 534 -6.92 23.45 8.55
C VAL A 534 -7.40 22.95 9.90
N ASP A 535 -7.98 23.84 10.70
CA ASP A 535 -8.72 23.46 11.89
C ASP A 535 -10.11 22.99 11.50
N ALA A 536 -10.29 21.68 11.48
CA ALA A 536 -11.56 21.03 11.21
C ALA A 536 -12.24 20.53 12.49
N THR A 537 -11.87 21.02 13.68
CA THR A 537 -12.47 20.61 14.95
C THR A 537 -13.87 21.21 15.14
N THR A 538 -14.71 20.56 15.94
CA THR A 538 -15.98 21.13 16.43
C THR A 538 -16.05 20.93 17.92
N GLU A 539 -16.48 21.98 18.62
CA GLU A 539 -16.86 21.93 20.02
C GLU A 539 -18.21 21.21 20.20
N SER A 540 -18.26 19.92 19.87
CA SER A 540 -19.35 19.05 20.32
C SER A 540 -18.88 18.38 21.60
N HIS A 541 -19.28 18.93 22.75
CA HIS A 541 -19.06 18.26 24.04
C HIS A 541 -19.94 17.02 24.12
N ILE A 542 -19.43 15.90 23.60
CA ILE A 542 -20.09 14.61 23.69
C ILE A 542 -19.71 14.01 25.04
N TYR A 543 -20.70 13.89 25.93
CA TYR A 543 -20.55 13.24 27.22
C TYR A 543 -21.11 11.82 27.14
N GLN A 544 -20.32 10.84 27.56
CA GLN A 544 -20.81 9.47 27.70
C GLN A 544 -21.59 9.36 29.02
N VAL A 545 -22.87 8.98 28.94
CA VAL A 545 -23.74 8.75 30.11
C VAL A 545 -24.21 7.30 30.11
N ARG A 546 -24.14 6.62 31.25
CA ARG A 546 -24.63 5.24 31.41
C ARG A 546 -26.06 5.25 31.93
N LEU A 547 -26.98 4.60 31.22
CA LEU A 547 -28.35 4.38 31.71
C LEU A 547 -28.35 3.23 32.73
N LYS A 548 -28.93 3.40 33.93
CA LYS A 548 -29.11 2.29 34.88
C LYS A 548 -30.27 1.38 34.46
N ASP A 549 -30.17 0.09 34.76
CA ASP A 549 -31.19 -0.92 34.43
C ASP A 549 -32.59 -0.58 34.98
N ALA A 550 -32.66 0.08 36.13
CA ALA A 550 -33.91 0.55 36.73
C ALA A 550 -34.65 1.57 35.83
N LEU A 551 -33.89 2.49 35.21
CA LEU A 551 -34.45 3.48 34.29
C LEU A 551 -34.91 2.81 32.99
N VAL A 552 -34.07 1.95 32.40
CA VAL A 552 -34.40 1.21 31.17
C VAL A 552 -35.68 0.37 31.35
N SER A 553 -35.84 -0.24 32.53
CA SER A 553 -37.03 -1.04 32.87
C SER A 553 -38.30 -0.21 33.07
N SER A 554 -38.16 1.09 33.35
CA SER A 554 -39.28 2.03 33.52
C SER A 554 -39.74 2.70 32.22
N LEU A 555 -39.05 2.48 31.10
CA LEU A 555 -39.34 3.12 29.82
C LEU A 555 -40.59 2.53 29.15
N ASP A 556 -41.58 3.39 28.89
CA ASP A 556 -42.78 3.06 28.11
C ASP A 556 -42.47 3.11 26.60
N LEU A 557 -42.00 1.98 26.06
CA LEU A 557 -41.68 1.83 24.63
C LEU A 557 -42.97 1.81 23.79
N ARG A 558 -43.13 2.82 22.93
CA ARG A 558 -44.18 2.91 21.91
C ARG A 558 -43.64 2.44 20.57
N ARG A 559 -44.29 1.45 19.96
CA ARG A 559 -43.92 0.93 18.64
C ARG A 559 -44.28 1.91 17.52
N GLY A 560 -43.26 2.42 16.83
CA GLY A 560 -43.38 3.05 15.52
C GLY A 560 -43.34 2.02 14.39
N ARG A 561 -43.25 2.49 13.13
CA ARG A 561 -43.19 1.59 11.95
C ARG A 561 -41.91 0.76 11.91
N ASP A 562 -40.76 1.39 12.13
CA ASP A 562 -39.44 0.76 11.99
C ASP A 562 -38.60 0.79 13.29
N ALA A 563 -39.07 1.48 14.34
CA ALA A 563 -38.36 1.65 15.61
C ALA A 563 -39.32 1.76 16.80
N GLU A 564 -38.83 1.46 18.00
CA GLU A 564 -39.51 1.71 19.28
C GLU A 564 -39.04 3.07 19.84
N LEU A 565 -39.99 3.87 20.31
CA LEU A 565 -39.74 5.21 20.83
C LEU A 565 -40.12 5.26 22.31
N ALA A 566 -39.23 5.77 23.15
CA ALA A 566 -39.50 6.08 24.54
C ALA A 566 -38.92 7.46 24.88
N TRP A 567 -39.63 8.19 25.73
CA TRP A 567 -39.14 9.42 26.34
C TRP A 567 -38.31 9.06 27.57
N ILE A 568 -37.16 9.71 27.75
CA ILE A 568 -36.23 9.44 28.85
C ILE A 568 -35.99 10.74 29.61
N GLU A 569 -36.35 10.75 30.89
CA GLU A 569 -35.97 11.77 31.87
C GLU A 569 -35.26 11.06 33.03
N GLY A 570 -34.22 11.68 33.57
CA GLY A 570 -33.53 11.12 34.73
C GLY A 570 -32.48 12.06 35.29
N ASP A 571 -32.17 11.87 36.57
CA ASP A 571 -31.14 12.64 37.25
C ASP A 571 -29.74 12.10 36.95
N LEU A 572 -28.84 13.02 36.63
CA LEU A 572 -27.42 12.74 36.41
C LEU A 572 -26.71 12.64 37.77
N MET A 573 -26.29 11.42 38.12
CA MET A 573 -25.51 11.15 39.32
C MET A 573 -24.08 10.77 38.93
N MET A 574 -23.10 11.37 39.61
CA MET A 574 -21.71 10.92 39.53
C MET A 574 -21.54 9.74 40.48
N ASP A 575 -21.16 8.57 39.98
CA ASP A 575 -20.90 7.42 40.84
C ASP A 575 -19.63 7.68 41.70
N ASP A 576 -19.66 7.30 42.98
CA ASP A 576 -18.50 7.40 43.87
C ASP A 576 -17.31 6.57 43.32
N PRO A 577 -16.06 7.07 43.42
CA PRO A 577 -14.89 6.39 42.86
C PRO A 577 -14.62 5.07 43.61
N THR A 578 -15.02 3.95 43.02
CA THR A 578 -14.60 2.61 43.45
C THR A 578 -13.17 2.31 42.99
N SER A 579 -12.49 1.40 43.68
CA SER A 579 -11.08 1.04 43.45
C SER A 579 -10.75 0.60 42.01
N GLU A 580 -11.74 0.16 41.22
CA GLU A 580 -11.59 -0.19 39.80
C GLU A 580 -11.64 1.02 38.86
N ASN A 581 -12.36 2.09 39.22
CA ASN A 581 -12.53 3.30 38.41
C ASN A 581 -11.27 4.19 38.37
N ILE A 582 -10.43 4.10 39.41
CA ILE A 582 -9.16 4.83 39.52
C ILE A 582 -8.15 4.35 38.45
N SER A 583 -8.22 3.08 38.06
CA SER A 583 -7.32 2.48 37.06
C SER A 583 -7.61 2.93 35.62
N ARG A 584 -8.84 3.42 35.33
CA ARG A 584 -9.28 3.78 33.96
C ARG A 584 -9.49 5.27 33.75
N ASN A 585 -9.37 6.11 34.78
CA ASN A 585 -9.40 7.57 34.66
C ASN A 585 -10.61 8.15 33.90
N ILE A 586 -11.78 7.48 33.95
CA ILE A 586 -13.03 7.96 33.35
C ILE A 586 -14.16 7.69 34.36
N LEU A 587 -14.56 8.72 35.12
CA LEU A 587 -15.83 8.71 35.86
C LEU A 587 -16.95 8.92 34.83
N ILE A 588 -17.68 7.86 34.50
CA ILE A 588 -18.84 7.95 33.61
C ILE A 588 -20.08 8.23 34.48
N PRO A 589 -20.81 9.34 34.28
CA PRO A 589 -22.05 9.61 35.01
C PRO A 589 -23.13 8.57 34.71
N SER A 590 -23.96 8.28 35.71
CA SER A 590 -25.09 7.36 35.60
C SER A 590 -26.43 8.10 35.67
N LEU A 591 -27.37 7.77 34.78
CA LEU A 591 -28.73 8.33 34.77
C LEU A 591 -29.64 7.47 35.64
N GLN A 592 -30.32 8.09 36.63
CA GLN A 592 -31.26 7.43 37.53
C GLN A 592 -32.70 7.84 37.23
N PRO A 593 -33.70 6.95 37.46
CA PRO A 593 -35.11 7.33 37.30
C PRO A 593 -35.49 8.42 38.32
N LEU A 594 -36.23 9.43 37.86
CA LEU A 594 -36.85 10.44 38.72
C LEU A 594 -37.99 9.82 39.52
N ASP A 595 -38.25 10.37 40.71
CA ASP A 595 -39.43 10.03 41.50
C ASP A 595 -40.71 10.46 40.78
N ALA A 596 -41.78 9.66 40.89
CA ALA A 596 -43.04 9.82 40.14
C ALA A 596 -43.79 11.15 40.37
N MET A 597 -43.32 12.00 41.29
CA MET A 597 -43.86 13.35 41.57
C MET A 597 -43.17 14.48 40.80
N GLU A 598 -41.99 14.25 40.21
CA GLU A 598 -41.19 15.26 39.50
C GLU A 598 -41.20 15.11 37.98
N ILE A 599 -41.89 14.09 37.47
CA ILE A 599 -42.07 13.86 36.03
C ILE A 599 -42.92 15.00 35.47
N SER A 600 -42.30 15.84 34.64
CA SER A 600 -42.98 16.95 33.99
C SER A 600 -43.85 16.42 32.85
N GLU A 601 -45.08 16.95 32.69
CA GLU A 601 -45.89 16.62 31.51
C GLU A 601 -45.19 17.13 30.24
N HIS A 602 -44.75 16.22 29.37
CA HIS A 602 -44.10 16.59 28.12
C HIS A 602 -45.13 16.99 27.06
N SER A 603 -44.83 18.01 26.25
CA SER A 603 -45.64 18.34 25.07
C SER A 603 -45.63 17.18 24.06
N THR A 604 -46.78 16.87 23.44
CA THR A 604 -46.87 15.82 22.43
C THR A 604 -46.01 16.15 21.21
N VAL A 605 -44.94 15.38 20.98
CA VAL A 605 -44.08 15.52 19.80
C VAL A 605 -44.60 14.59 18.70
N PHE A 606 -44.94 15.16 17.54
CA PHE A 606 -45.32 14.37 16.37
C PHE A 606 -44.07 13.76 15.72
N VAL A 607 -43.94 12.44 15.83
CA VAL A 607 -42.86 11.67 15.20
C VAL A 607 -43.44 10.93 13.99
N ASN A 608 -42.86 11.19 12.80
CA ASN A 608 -43.28 10.77 11.45
C ASN A 608 -44.34 11.64 10.79
N GLU A 609 -44.32 11.64 9.45
CA GLU A 609 -45.38 12.24 8.63
C GLU A 609 -46.66 11.39 8.70
N ILE A 610 -47.77 12.03 9.04
CA ILE A 610 -49.09 11.38 9.05
C ILE A 610 -49.50 11.11 7.61
N LYS A 611 -49.60 9.83 7.22
CA LYS A 611 -50.19 9.47 5.93
C LYS A 611 -51.66 9.86 5.94
N LEU A 612 -52.03 10.83 5.10
CA LEU A 612 -53.40 11.32 4.98
C LEU A 612 -54.40 10.19 4.61
N SER A 613 -53.92 9.13 3.93
CA SER A 613 -54.73 7.93 3.63
C SER A 613 -55.15 7.16 4.87
N ASP A 614 -54.22 6.99 5.82
CA ASP A 614 -54.44 6.25 7.06
C ASP A 614 -55.31 7.10 8.00
N PHE A 615 -55.06 8.42 8.02
CA PHE A 615 -55.87 9.38 8.76
C PHE A 615 -57.32 9.43 8.27
N LYS A 616 -57.56 9.41 6.95
CA LYS A 616 -58.90 9.28 6.37
C LYS A 616 -59.63 8.02 6.84
N GLN A 617 -58.93 6.87 6.92
CA GLN A 617 -59.53 5.63 7.42
C GLN A 617 -59.90 5.72 8.90
N VAL A 618 -59.09 6.40 9.71
CA VAL A 618 -59.40 6.65 11.13
C VAL A 618 -60.61 7.58 11.28
N LEU A 619 -60.69 8.64 10.49
CA LEU A 619 -61.85 9.54 10.46
C LEU A 619 -63.13 8.81 10.03
N ALA A 620 -63.04 7.95 9.02
CA ALA A 620 -64.17 7.13 8.57
C ALA A 620 -64.65 6.13 9.64
N LYS A 621 -63.71 5.52 10.41
CA LYS A 621 -64.06 4.65 11.55
C LYS A 621 -64.81 5.39 12.66
N HIS A 622 -64.56 6.69 12.82
CA HIS A 622 -65.25 7.54 13.79
C HIS A 622 -66.48 8.25 13.18
N GLY A 623 -66.93 7.85 11.98
CA GLY A 623 -68.15 8.35 11.35
C GLY A 623 -68.02 9.73 10.68
N ILE A 624 -66.80 10.24 10.51
CA ILE A 624 -66.54 11.56 9.91
C ILE A 624 -66.26 11.40 8.41
N ALA A 625 -67.12 11.98 7.58
CA ALA A 625 -66.99 11.94 6.12
C ALA A 625 -65.84 12.83 5.65
N SER A 626 -64.77 12.24 5.10
CA SER A 626 -63.59 12.99 4.60
C SER A 626 -63.26 12.64 3.14
N GLU A 627 -62.96 13.66 2.34
CA GLU A 627 -62.69 13.56 0.90
C GLU A 627 -61.32 14.16 0.54
N PHE A 628 -60.66 13.59 -0.46
CA PHE A 628 -59.40 14.15 -0.96
C PHE A 628 -59.71 15.14 -2.09
N SER A 629 -59.24 16.38 -1.95
CA SER A 629 -59.32 17.40 -2.99
C SER A 629 -57.96 18.08 -3.16
N GLY A 630 -57.39 17.99 -4.36
CA GLY A 630 -56.13 18.69 -4.69
C GLY A 630 -54.91 18.30 -3.85
N GLY A 631 -54.86 17.06 -3.32
CA GLY A 631 -53.77 16.61 -2.43
C GLY A 631 -53.97 16.93 -0.95
N VAL A 632 -55.08 17.60 -0.58
CA VAL A 632 -55.45 17.91 0.81
C VAL A 632 -56.66 17.06 1.21
N LEU A 633 -56.68 16.60 2.46
CA LEU A 633 -57.82 15.88 3.03
C LEU A 633 -58.82 16.88 3.62
N CYS A 634 -60.00 17.00 3.03
CA CYS A 634 -61.08 17.87 3.47
C CYS A 634 -62.07 17.09 4.36
N ALA A 635 -62.40 17.64 5.53
CA ALA A 635 -63.40 17.10 6.45
C ALA A 635 -64.41 18.21 6.85
N PRO A 636 -65.60 17.89 7.40
CA PRO A 636 -66.63 18.85 7.76
C PRO A 636 -66.17 19.73 8.94
N MET A 637 -66.63 20.98 8.96
CA MET A 637 -66.11 22.07 9.80
C MET A 637 -66.27 21.87 11.33
N GLU A 638 -67.02 20.86 11.79
CA GLU A 638 -67.32 20.64 13.22
C GLU A 638 -66.12 20.17 14.06
N LEU A 639 -65.00 19.77 13.43
CA LEU A 639 -63.79 19.31 14.12
C LEU A 639 -62.99 20.41 14.84
N TRP A 640 -63.13 21.67 14.44
CA TRP A 640 -62.28 22.78 14.93
C TRP A 640 -62.86 23.55 16.14
N HIS A 641 -64.02 23.16 16.67
CA HIS A 641 -64.66 23.85 17.79
C HIS A 641 -64.38 23.26 19.18
N TYR A 642 -63.48 22.28 19.30
CA TYR A 642 -63.19 21.63 20.58
C TYR A 642 -61.92 22.14 21.30
N GLU A 643 -61.14 23.04 20.71
CA GLU A 643 -59.92 23.57 21.34
C GLU A 643 -60.16 24.75 22.31
N ASP A 644 -61.29 25.46 22.23
CA ASP A 644 -61.53 26.65 23.09
C ASP A 644 -62.16 26.36 24.47
N LYS A 645 -62.35 25.10 24.88
CA LYS A 645 -63.05 24.77 26.14
C LYS A 645 -62.28 23.91 27.15
N LYS A 646 -60.97 23.75 27.02
CA LYS A 646 -60.12 23.09 28.04
C LYS A 646 -58.91 23.94 28.43
N LEU A 647 -59.15 25.18 28.81
CA LEU A 647 -58.16 26.06 29.47
C LEU A 647 -58.57 26.49 30.89
N GLU A 648 -59.65 25.96 31.45
CA GLU A 648 -59.96 26.12 32.89
C GLU A 648 -60.47 24.79 33.45
N GLY A 649 -59.71 24.21 34.38
CA GLY A 649 -60.05 22.99 35.11
C GLY A 649 -58.82 22.21 35.54
#